data_AF-A0A3M1XAG2-F1
#
_entry.id   AF-A0A3M1XAG2-F1
#
_cell.length_a   1.000
_cell.length_b   1.000
_cell.length_c   1.000
_cell.angle_alpha   90.00
_cell.angle_beta   90.00
_cell.angle_gamma   90.00
#
_symmetry.space_group_name_H-M   'P 1'
#
loop_
_entity.id
_entity.type
_entity.pdbx_description
1 polymer ?
#
loop_
_entity_poly.entity_id
_entity_poly.type
_entity_poly.pdbx_seq_one_letter_code
_entity_poly.pdbx_strand_id
1 'polypeptide(L)'
;MAAPNWACWKPLRGPRRLGLSPSPPAMTASGSRIWRARGPVAVTVIIRPATLDDVPAIVMLIAQNARKGGLLPRDEASVRAHIGNFLVAVQVALDEGSSEAGPDALGAPSRIVGCGSLLPMNATLVELRSLAVDEAARGAGIGQRLVAALVEEARRRRFGTIFALTRVVGFFERCGFTVAPKAFFPEKVWNDCVACPMLENCDEVAVMMPLQQGEPGAIRVTPEDRERVLQAIQAGRIARRGVSRENLIPLETVARLTEEVKAHRAQGFAVPKRDVRKVVLAYNGGLDSSASVPWLIEHYGCEVICFVADIGQREDFEAIRQKALRTGASKVIIKDLRDEFANEYLFPLIQSGAIYENKYLLGASISRPLIAKHQVAVAEAEGADAVAHGATGKGNDQVRFELTYMAMNPKLRVIAPWREWAFNGWQEVYEYARSRGVPLGKYEKGVYTTDENLWHFSHEGGRLEDLEYEPEECLWEWTNAIEETPDQPEYVEVEFINGIPKRLNGVALGGAALIERLNEIGSLHGIGRADLVENRLIGMKVRRLDEAPGGIILRVAHQSLEEITLDRETMHFKQMVALKYAEVVYNGQWFTPLRDALQAFVTVTQRDVTGSARVKLFKGNAMVVQRRAAYSLYREDLATFNTDAAYDHDDADGFVKLYGLPMRVKAQLDRRRVTRATSQDAG
;
A
#
# COMPACT_ATOMS: atom_id res chain seq x y z
N MET A 1 44.26 47.67 14.84
CA MET A 1 43.68 48.92 14.30
C MET A 1 42.33 48.60 13.68
N ALA A 2 41.33 49.40 14.05
CA ALA A 2 39.99 49.56 13.45
C ALA A 2 39.10 48.33 13.18
N ALA A 3 38.17 48.09 14.10
CA ALA A 3 36.81 47.68 13.77
C ALA A 3 35.85 48.80 14.23
N PRO A 4 34.81 49.13 13.45
CA PRO A 4 33.63 49.73 14.06
C PRO A 4 32.30 49.08 13.61
N ASN A 5 31.45 48.93 14.62
CA ASN A 5 30.01 49.14 14.65
C ASN A 5 29.07 48.22 13.85
N TRP A 6 28.31 47.44 14.62
CA TRP A 6 26.86 47.64 14.68
C TRP A 6 26.33 47.30 16.09
N ALA A 7 25.77 48.33 16.76
CA ALA A 7 24.71 48.17 17.76
C ALA A 7 23.42 47.78 17.00
N CYS A 8 22.39 47.14 17.55
CA CYS A 8 21.72 47.49 18.78
C CYS A 8 20.62 46.43 19.05
N TRP A 9 20.74 45.54 20.05
CA TRP A 9 19.59 44.84 20.65
C TRP A 9 19.85 44.59 22.14
N LYS A 10 19.07 45.27 22.98
CA LYS A 10 18.82 44.95 24.40
C LYS A 10 17.49 45.61 24.79
N PRO A 11 16.82 45.14 25.85
CA PRO A 11 16.45 43.76 26.18
C PRO A 11 14.94 43.73 26.53
N LEU A 12 14.38 42.62 27.01
CA LEU A 12 13.57 42.61 28.25
C LEU A 12 12.99 41.21 28.56
N ARG A 13 13.34 40.77 29.78
CA ARG A 13 12.61 39.92 30.73
C ARG A 13 12.51 38.42 30.45
N GLY A 14 13.09 37.69 31.40
CA GLY A 14 13.12 36.23 31.48
C GLY A 14 11.79 35.57 31.87
N PRO A 15 11.84 34.24 32.07
CA PRO A 15 10.66 33.38 31.99
C PRO A 15 9.88 33.38 33.31
N ARG A 16 8.55 33.51 33.23
CA ARG A 16 7.63 33.08 34.29
C ARG A 16 7.23 31.63 34.04
N ARG A 17 7.44 30.79 35.06
CA ARG A 17 6.83 29.47 35.18
C ARG A 17 5.31 29.64 35.34
N LEU A 18 4.54 28.90 34.54
CA LEU A 18 3.13 28.53 34.73
C LEU A 18 3.07 27.10 34.19
N GLY A 19 2.94 26.06 35.01
CA GLY A 19 1.69 25.72 35.68
C GLY A 19 1.01 24.62 34.87
N LEU A 20 1.32 23.35 35.20
CA LEU A 20 0.59 22.18 34.70
C LEU A 20 -0.82 22.20 35.29
N SER A 21 -1.84 22.28 34.43
CA SER A 21 -3.24 21.89 34.70
C SER A 21 -4.05 22.00 33.41
N PRO A 22 -5.23 21.36 33.32
CA PRO A 22 -5.48 19.94 33.16
C PRO A 22 -6.00 19.66 31.75
N SER A 23 -6.30 18.39 31.44
CA SER A 23 -6.99 17.98 30.21
C SER A 23 -8.17 18.91 29.88
N PRO A 24 -8.36 19.31 28.60
CA PRO A 24 -9.48 20.15 28.24
C PRO A 24 -10.81 19.38 28.47
N PRO A 25 -11.86 20.07 28.97
CA PRO A 25 -13.14 19.45 29.26
C PRO A 25 -13.80 18.95 27.97
N ALA A 26 -14.52 17.84 28.07
CA ALA A 26 -15.45 17.40 27.05
C ALA A 26 -16.46 18.55 26.79
N MET A 27 -16.35 19.20 25.63
CA MET A 27 -17.34 20.20 25.24
C MET A 27 -18.55 19.51 24.62
N THR A 28 -19.58 19.51 25.44
CA THR A 28 -21.00 19.43 25.14
C THR A 28 -21.39 20.35 23.97
N ALA A 29 -22.33 19.87 23.16
CA ALA A 29 -22.93 20.59 22.06
C ALA A 29 -23.63 21.87 22.57
N SER A 30 -23.10 23.05 22.26
CA SER A 30 -23.87 24.29 22.43
C SER A 30 -24.02 25.00 21.08
N GLY A 31 -25.28 25.04 20.65
CA GLY A 31 -25.71 25.54 19.34
C GLY A 31 -27.06 24.97 18.91
N SER A 32 -27.96 24.70 19.85
CA SER A 32 -29.35 24.30 19.58
C SER A 32 -30.19 25.55 19.28
N ARG A 33 -30.59 25.74 18.01
CA ARG A 33 -31.73 26.60 17.67
C ARG A 33 -32.95 25.70 17.47
N ILE A 34 -33.99 25.94 18.27
CA ILE A 34 -35.26 25.21 18.21
C ILE A 34 -36.02 25.61 16.94
N TRP A 35 -36.41 24.64 16.13
CA TRP A 35 -37.35 24.85 15.02
C TRP A 35 -38.76 24.51 15.51
N ARG A 36 -39.68 25.48 15.46
CA ARG A 36 -41.12 25.21 15.58
C ARG A 36 -41.70 25.04 14.17
N ALA A 37 -41.79 23.79 13.70
CA ALA A 37 -42.63 23.49 12.54
C ALA A 37 -44.11 23.62 12.95
N ARG A 38 -45.00 24.01 12.02
CA ARG A 38 -46.45 24.04 12.27
C ARG A 38 -46.96 22.61 12.49
N GLY A 39 -46.98 22.17 13.76
CA GLY A 39 -47.39 20.85 14.25
C GLY A 39 -47.01 20.72 15.74
N PRO A 40 -47.65 19.83 16.53
CA PRO A 40 -47.68 19.92 18.00
C PRO A 40 -46.42 19.47 18.75
N VAL A 41 -45.29 19.18 18.09
CA VAL A 41 -44.07 18.67 18.75
C VAL A 41 -42.84 19.51 18.37
N ALA A 42 -42.12 20.04 19.37
CA ALA A 42 -40.87 20.76 19.15
C ALA A 42 -39.73 19.77 18.87
N VAL A 43 -38.88 20.07 17.88
CA VAL A 43 -37.86 19.13 17.41
C VAL A 43 -36.50 19.83 17.30
N THR A 44 -35.41 19.17 17.70
CA THR A 44 -34.04 19.68 17.59
C THR A 44 -33.18 18.76 16.70
N VAL A 45 -32.03 19.27 16.24
CA VAL A 45 -31.09 18.53 15.38
C VAL A 45 -29.74 18.40 16.06
N ILE A 46 -29.29 17.16 16.22
CA ILE A 46 -27.98 16.79 16.78
C ILE A 46 -27.08 16.29 15.65
N ILE A 47 -25.80 16.68 15.66
CA ILE A 47 -24.80 16.11 14.74
C ILE A 47 -23.96 15.12 15.53
N ARG A 48 -23.84 13.89 15.02
CA ARG A 48 -23.01 12.84 15.62
C ARG A 48 -22.28 12.03 14.56
N PRO A 49 -21.22 11.29 14.93
CA PRO A 49 -20.67 10.25 14.07
C PRO A 49 -21.75 9.25 13.64
N ALA A 50 -21.65 8.78 12.40
CA ALA A 50 -22.53 7.74 11.89
C ALA A 50 -22.17 6.36 12.45
N THR A 51 -23.17 5.50 12.61
CA THR A 51 -23.03 4.08 12.97
C THR A 51 -23.44 3.20 11.79
N LEU A 52 -23.21 1.89 11.90
CA LEU A 52 -23.62 0.94 10.85
C LEU A 52 -25.15 0.94 10.61
N ASP A 53 -25.94 1.26 11.63
CA ASP A 53 -27.40 1.33 11.52
C ASP A 53 -27.88 2.54 10.71
N ASP A 54 -27.05 3.58 10.58
CA ASP A 54 -27.38 4.77 9.80
C ASP A 54 -27.20 4.56 8.29
N VAL A 55 -26.49 3.50 7.88
CA VAL A 55 -26.08 3.27 6.49
C VAL A 55 -27.27 3.31 5.51
N PRO A 56 -28.41 2.63 5.73
CA PRO A 56 -29.53 2.68 4.80
C PRO A 56 -30.09 4.10 4.60
N ALA A 57 -30.18 4.88 5.69
CA ALA A 57 -30.67 6.25 5.65
C ALA A 57 -29.69 7.21 4.96
N ILE A 58 -28.39 7.03 5.15
CA ILE A 58 -27.33 7.78 4.45
C ILE A 58 -27.39 7.50 2.95
N VAL A 59 -27.45 6.23 2.55
CA VAL A 59 -27.55 5.83 1.13
C VAL A 59 -28.78 6.44 0.49
N MET A 60 -29.93 6.40 1.17
CA MET A 60 -31.17 7.02 0.69
C MET A 60 -31.03 8.54 0.51
N LEU A 61 -30.47 9.25 1.49
CA LEU A 61 -30.26 10.69 1.43
C LEU A 61 -29.32 11.09 0.27
N ILE A 62 -28.23 10.37 0.09
CA ILE A 62 -27.29 10.58 -1.03
C ILE A 62 -27.98 10.31 -2.35
N ALA A 63 -28.70 9.19 -2.49
CA ALA A 63 -29.40 8.81 -3.71
C ALA A 63 -30.46 9.85 -4.12
N GLN A 64 -31.23 10.39 -3.16
CA GLN A 64 -32.20 11.46 -3.43
C GLN A 64 -31.54 12.74 -3.97
N ASN A 65 -30.37 13.09 -3.46
CA ASN A 65 -29.61 14.26 -3.91
C ASN A 65 -28.89 14.00 -5.24
N ALA A 66 -28.43 12.76 -5.47
CA ALA A 66 -27.78 12.34 -6.71
C ALA A 66 -28.74 12.33 -7.91
N ARG A 67 -30.01 11.92 -7.72
CA ARG A 67 -31.07 11.98 -8.75
C ARG A 67 -31.30 13.38 -9.32
N LYS A 68 -30.96 14.43 -8.56
CA LYS A 68 -31.10 15.84 -8.96
C LYS A 68 -29.81 16.41 -9.57
N GLY A 69 -28.81 15.58 -9.84
CA GLY A 69 -27.50 15.98 -10.36
C GLY A 69 -26.61 16.67 -9.33
N GLY A 70 -26.95 16.63 -8.04
CA GLY A 70 -26.23 17.33 -6.98
C GLY A 70 -25.05 16.56 -6.39
N LEU A 71 -25.04 15.23 -6.51
CA LEU A 71 -24.03 14.33 -5.96
C LEU A 71 -23.85 13.10 -6.87
N LEU A 72 -22.71 12.42 -6.75
CA LEU A 72 -22.56 11.07 -7.30
C LEU A 72 -23.28 10.04 -6.41
N PRO A 73 -23.94 9.02 -6.98
CA PRO A 73 -24.56 7.97 -6.20
C PRO A 73 -23.51 7.17 -5.41
N ARG A 74 -23.90 6.67 -4.24
CA ARG A 74 -23.09 5.77 -3.42
C ARG A 74 -23.93 4.54 -3.09
N ASP A 75 -23.35 3.36 -3.27
CA ASP A 75 -23.99 2.12 -2.84
C ASP A 75 -23.77 1.87 -1.34
N GLU A 76 -24.49 0.89 -0.82
CA GLU A 76 -24.45 0.53 0.59
C GLU A 76 -23.06 0.06 1.04
N ALA A 77 -22.39 -0.75 0.22
CA ALA A 77 -21.06 -1.27 0.52
C ALA A 77 -20.02 -0.15 0.67
N SER A 78 -20.07 0.85 -0.22
CA SER A 78 -19.21 2.03 -0.20
C SER A 78 -19.42 2.88 1.04
N VAL A 79 -20.68 3.11 1.44
CA VAL A 79 -21.01 3.86 2.67
C VAL A 79 -20.59 3.07 3.91
N ARG A 80 -20.85 1.76 3.95
CA ARG A 80 -20.48 0.86 5.06
C ARG A 80 -18.98 0.83 5.29
N ALA A 81 -18.18 0.69 4.22
CA ALA A 81 -16.72 0.64 4.29
C ALA A 81 -16.10 1.94 4.84
N HIS A 82 -16.79 3.08 4.73
CA HIS A 82 -16.30 4.39 5.15
C HIS A 82 -17.14 5.01 6.27
N ILE A 83 -17.97 4.24 6.96
CA ILE A 83 -18.95 4.78 7.92
C ILE A 83 -18.29 5.62 9.03
N GLY A 84 -17.08 5.26 9.48
CA GLY A 84 -16.30 6.02 10.46
C GLY A 84 -15.85 7.42 10.02
N ASN A 85 -16.06 7.75 8.74
CA ASN A 85 -15.82 9.07 8.18
C ASN A 85 -17.08 9.91 8.00
N PHE A 86 -18.26 9.38 8.28
CA PHE A 86 -19.52 10.08 8.14
C PHE A 86 -19.95 10.76 9.44
N LEU A 87 -20.46 11.98 9.30
CA LEU A 87 -21.29 12.63 10.30
C LEU A 87 -22.74 12.67 9.80
N VAL A 88 -23.68 12.46 10.71
CA VAL A 88 -25.12 12.52 10.44
C VAL A 88 -25.78 13.59 11.29
N ALA A 89 -26.71 14.32 10.69
CA ALA A 89 -27.63 15.23 11.37
C ALA A 89 -28.91 14.47 11.67
N VAL A 90 -29.21 14.29 12.95
CA VAL A 90 -30.32 13.50 13.45
C VAL A 90 -31.34 14.43 14.08
N GLN A 91 -32.58 14.32 13.63
CA GLN A 91 -33.72 15.04 14.17
C GLN A 91 -34.31 14.24 15.36
N VAL A 92 -34.41 14.88 16.52
CA VAL A 92 -34.89 14.30 17.79
C VAL A 92 -35.98 15.17 18.41
N ALA A 93 -37.04 14.54 18.93
CA ALA A 93 -38.13 15.22 19.62
C ALA A 93 -37.66 15.82 20.95
N LEU A 94 -38.21 16.98 21.32
CA LEU A 94 -38.01 17.59 22.63
C LEU A 94 -39.17 17.21 23.56
N ASP A 95 -38.87 17.00 24.84
CA ASP A 95 -39.89 16.85 25.88
C ASP A 95 -40.69 18.15 26.04
N GLU A 96 -41.99 18.04 26.32
CA GLU A 96 -42.85 19.22 26.49
C GLU A 96 -42.30 20.15 27.59
N GLY A 97 -41.87 21.35 27.18
CA GLY A 97 -41.35 22.39 28.08
C GLY A 97 -39.82 22.47 28.19
N SER A 98 -39.05 21.58 27.54
CA SER A 98 -37.58 21.64 27.55
C SER A 98 -36.99 22.47 26.39
N SER A 99 -35.87 23.14 26.64
CA SER A 99 -35.06 23.84 25.61
C SER A 99 -33.88 23.01 25.09
N GLU A 100 -33.61 21.86 25.72
CA GLU A 100 -32.46 20.98 25.43
C GLU A 100 -32.89 19.52 25.46
N ALA A 101 -32.30 18.71 24.57
CA ALA A 101 -32.53 17.27 24.53
C ALA A 101 -31.85 16.62 25.75
N GLY A 102 -32.58 15.81 26.52
CA GLY A 102 -32.03 15.08 27.66
C GLY A 102 -30.94 14.08 27.25
N PRO A 103 -30.13 13.57 28.19
CA PRO A 103 -29.03 12.65 27.92
C PRO A 103 -29.44 11.36 27.20
N ASP A 104 -30.72 10.95 27.28
CA ASP A 104 -31.29 9.75 26.66
C ASP A 104 -31.97 9.99 25.30
N ALA A 105 -31.89 11.20 24.72
CA ALA A 105 -32.61 11.58 23.50
C ALA A 105 -32.24 10.79 22.23
N LEU A 106 -31.15 10.02 22.26
CA LEU A 106 -30.73 9.12 21.17
C LEU A 106 -31.51 7.80 21.12
N GLY A 107 -32.31 7.47 22.14
CA GLY A 107 -33.15 6.27 22.21
C GLY A 107 -34.58 6.41 21.66
N ALA A 108 -35.02 7.63 21.32
CA ALA A 108 -36.34 7.92 20.73
C ALA A 108 -36.34 7.70 19.20
N PRO A 109 -37.51 7.55 18.53
CA PRO A 109 -37.56 7.45 17.06
C PRO A 109 -36.91 8.68 16.43
N SER A 110 -35.72 8.46 15.88
CA SER A 110 -34.83 9.51 15.40
C SER A 110 -34.70 9.41 13.89
N ARG A 111 -34.83 10.53 13.19
CA ARG A 111 -34.77 10.59 11.72
C ARG A 111 -33.45 11.25 11.30
N ILE A 112 -32.68 10.58 10.46
CA ILE A 112 -31.53 11.22 9.82
C ILE A 112 -32.04 12.20 8.76
N VAL A 113 -31.68 13.47 8.92
CA VAL A 113 -32.09 14.58 8.05
C VAL A 113 -30.92 15.21 7.30
N GLY A 114 -29.70 14.73 7.53
CA GLY A 114 -28.54 15.09 6.72
C GLY A 114 -27.32 14.24 7.00
N CYS A 115 -26.37 14.24 6.09
CA CYS A 115 -25.09 13.57 6.24
C CYS A 115 -23.96 14.31 5.50
N GLY A 116 -22.72 13.99 5.84
CA GLY A 116 -21.53 14.38 5.09
C GLY A 116 -20.33 13.57 5.56
N SER A 117 -19.29 13.49 4.73
CA SER A 117 -18.13 12.62 4.98
C SER A 117 -16.80 13.31 4.68
N LEU A 118 -15.77 12.94 5.44
CA LEU A 118 -14.38 13.29 5.16
C LEU A 118 -13.65 12.13 4.50
N LEU A 119 -13.09 12.33 3.31
CA LEU A 119 -12.18 11.37 2.70
C LEU A 119 -10.74 11.90 2.77
N PRO A 120 -9.87 11.29 3.59
CA PRO A 120 -8.44 11.61 3.58
C PRO A 120 -7.84 11.32 2.19
N MET A 121 -7.14 12.30 1.62
CA MET A 121 -6.45 12.15 0.34
C MET A 121 -4.95 11.90 0.54
N ASN A 122 -4.35 12.60 1.50
CA ASN A 122 -2.98 12.39 1.96
C ASN A 122 -2.85 12.86 3.44
N ALA A 123 -1.63 12.90 3.98
CA ALA A 123 -1.39 13.28 5.38
C ALA A 123 -1.85 14.70 5.77
N THR A 124 -2.04 15.60 4.80
CA THR A 124 -2.36 17.02 5.03
C THR A 124 -3.64 17.49 4.32
N LEU A 125 -4.19 16.70 3.39
CA LEU A 125 -5.33 17.05 2.54
C LEU A 125 -6.51 16.10 2.76
N VAL A 126 -7.70 16.67 2.93
CA VAL A 126 -8.96 15.91 3.10
C VAL A 126 -10.07 16.50 2.23
N GLU A 127 -10.87 15.62 1.60
CA GLU A 127 -12.05 16.01 0.84
C GLU A 127 -13.31 15.96 1.73
N LEU A 128 -14.11 17.02 1.69
CA LEU A 128 -15.48 17.02 2.15
C LEU A 128 -16.39 16.55 1.01
N ARG A 129 -16.99 15.36 1.17
CA ARG A 129 -17.85 14.74 0.16
C ARG A 129 -19.16 14.22 0.74
N SER A 130 -20.06 13.78 -0.15
CA SER A 130 -21.36 13.19 0.20
C SER A 130 -22.23 14.07 1.12
N LEU A 131 -22.10 15.39 1.00
CA LEU A 131 -22.88 16.35 1.79
C LEU A 131 -24.32 16.40 1.26
N ALA A 132 -25.27 15.86 2.02
CA ALA A 132 -26.68 15.80 1.67
C ALA A 132 -27.55 16.25 2.85
N VAL A 133 -28.62 16.99 2.54
CA VAL A 133 -29.66 17.37 3.51
C VAL A 133 -31.02 16.99 2.92
N ASP A 134 -31.86 16.38 3.75
CA ASP A 134 -33.24 16.01 3.42
C ASP A 134 -34.01 17.24 2.93
N GLU A 135 -34.79 17.08 1.86
CA GLU A 135 -35.48 18.19 1.20
C GLU A 135 -36.46 18.91 2.13
N ALA A 136 -37.16 18.17 3.00
CA ALA A 136 -38.09 18.75 3.96
C ALA A 136 -37.38 19.54 5.07
N ALA A 137 -36.07 19.35 5.23
CA ALA A 137 -35.25 20.00 6.25
C ALA A 137 -34.28 21.06 5.68
N ARG A 138 -34.35 21.35 4.37
CA ARG A 138 -33.54 22.40 3.73
C ARG A 138 -33.98 23.79 4.20
N GLY A 139 -33.03 24.73 4.23
CA GLY A 139 -33.27 26.09 4.74
C GLY A 139 -33.18 26.23 6.27
N ALA A 140 -33.12 25.12 7.01
CA ALA A 140 -32.98 25.11 8.47
C ALA A 140 -31.53 25.25 8.99
N GLY A 141 -30.56 25.58 8.12
CA GLY A 141 -29.14 25.73 8.49
C GLY A 141 -28.38 24.43 8.74
N ILE A 142 -29.01 23.26 8.56
CA ILE A 142 -28.40 21.93 8.83
C ILE A 142 -27.13 21.71 8.01
N GLY A 143 -27.13 22.07 6.73
CA GLY A 143 -25.95 21.93 5.86
C GLY A 143 -24.75 22.74 6.36
N GLN A 144 -24.96 23.97 6.83
CA GLN A 144 -23.87 24.80 7.38
C GLN A 144 -23.32 24.19 8.68
N ARG A 145 -24.20 23.66 9.53
CA ARG A 145 -23.80 22.97 10.77
C ARG A 145 -23.01 21.69 10.48
N LEU A 146 -23.41 20.90 9.48
CA LEU A 146 -22.67 19.72 9.03
C LEU A 146 -21.28 20.09 8.50
N VAL A 147 -21.18 21.12 7.65
CA VAL A 147 -19.87 21.60 7.16
C VAL A 147 -19.00 22.08 8.31
N ALA A 148 -19.54 22.86 9.25
CA ALA A 148 -18.80 23.31 10.42
C ALA A 148 -18.28 22.14 11.26
N ALA A 149 -19.12 21.12 11.49
CA ALA A 149 -18.73 19.92 12.24
C ALA A 149 -17.65 19.10 11.49
N LEU A 150 -17.75 18.98 10.16
CA LEU A 150 -16.75 18.29 9.34
C LEU A 150 -15.42 19.06 9.29
N VAL A 151 -15.46 20.39 9.26
CA VAL A 151 -14.27 21.24 9.34
C VAL A 151 -13.58 21.07 10.69
N GLU A 152 -14.34 21.05 11.79
CA GLU A 152 -13.78 20.83 13.12
C GLU A 152 -13.22 19.41 13.28
N GLU A 153 -13.90 18.43 12.68
CA GLU A 153 -13.40 17.06 12.60
C GLU A 153 -12.08 16.96 11.86
N ALA A 154 -11.96 17.67 10.73
CA ALA A 154 -10.73 17.72 9.97
C ALA A 154 -9.59 18.38 10.75
N ARG A 155 -9.87 19.44 11.53
CA ARG A 155 -8.88 20.06 12.45
C ARG A 155 -8.45 19.10 13.55
N ARG A 156 -9.39 18.39 14.16
CA ARG A 156 -9.13 17.39 15.21
C ARG A 156 -8.23 16.25 14.70
N ARG A 157 -8.42 15.86 13.44
CA ARG A 157 -7.58 14.88 12.73
C ARG A 157 -6.25 15.47 12.18
N ARG A 158 -5.96 16.74 12.44
CA ARG A 158 -4.73 17.47 12.04
C ARG A 158 -4.49 17.58 10.53
N PHE A 159 -5.56 17.71 9.72
CA PHE A 159 -5.39 18.06 8.31
C PHE A 159 -5.04 19.54 8.14
N GLY A 160 -4.18 19.85 7.17
CA GLY A 160 -3.78 21.22 6.83
C GLY A 160 -4.77 21.94 5.90
N THR A 161 -5.41 21.21 4.98
CA THR A 161 -6.38 21.76 4.01
C THR A 161 -7.59 20.84 3.85
N ILE A 162 -8.79 21.42 3.84
CA ILE A 162 -10.04 20.76 3.44
C ILE A 162 -10.53 21.33 2.12
N PHE A 163 -10.99 20.48 1.20
CA PHE A 163 -11.55 20.91 -0.08
C PHE A 163 -12.83 20.14 -0.44
N ALA A 164 -13.59 20.64 -1.40
CA ALA A 164 -14.76 19.96 -1.97
C ALA A 164 -14.87 20.28 -3.47
N LEU A 165 -15.40 19.34 -4.25
CA LEU A 165 -15.90 19.61 -5.61
C LEU A 165 -17.41 19.83 -5.53
N THR A 166 -17.90 20.97 -6.01
CA THR A 166 -19.30 21.37 -5.80
C THR A 166 -19.89 22.15 -6.97
N ARG A 167 -21.19 21.98 -7.21
CA ARG A 167 -22.00 22.85 -8.10
C ARG A 167 -22.61 24.04 -7.37
N VAL A 168 -22.54 24.07 -6.03
CA VAL A 168 -23.15 25.10 -5.17
C VAL A 168 -22.08 25.95 -4.48
N VAL A 169 -21.21 26.57 -5.27
CA VAL A 169 -20.06 27.38 -4.80
C VAL A 169 -20.45 28.39 -3.73
N GLY A 170 -21.52 29.18 -3.96
CA GLY A 170 -21.96 30.20 -3.02
C GLY A 170 -22.40 29.66 -1.65
N PHE A 171 -22.79 28.37 -1.54
CA PHE A 171 -23.04 27.75 -0.25
C PHE A 171 -21.74 27.54 0.53
N PHE A 172 -20.70 27.02 -0.12
CA PHE A 172 -19.39 26.78 0.49
C PHE A 172 -18.65 28.07 0.81
N GLU A 173 -18.79 29.13 -0.02
CA GLU A 173 -18.25 30.46 0.31
C GLU A 173 -18.85 31.03 1.59
N ARG A 174 -20.17 30.87 1.81
CA ARG A 174 -20.81 31.23 3.10
C ARG A 174 -20.31 30.40 4.28
N CYS A 175 -19.77 29.21 4.02
CA CYS A 175 -19.13 28.37 5.02
C CYS A 175 -17.63 28.68 5.20
N GLY A 176 -17.09 29.70 4.50
CA GLY A 176 -15.70 30.14 4.61
C GLY A 176 -14.72 29.46 3.64
N PHE A 177 -15.20 28.72 2.64
CA PHE A 177 -14.35 28.17 1.60
C PHE A 177 -14.07 29.23 0.52
N THR A 178 -12.98 29.03 -0.21
CA THR A 178 -12.57 29.85 -1.34
C THR A 178 -12.44 29.00 -2.59
N VAL A 179 -12.79 29.55 -3.75
CA VAL A 179 -12.65 28.86 -5.04
C VAL A 179 -11.17 28.62 -5.35
N ALA A 180 -10.83 27.43 -5.85
CA ALA A 180 -9.47 27.06 -6.20
C ALA A 180 -9.41 26.30 -7.55
N PRO A 181 -8.26 26.32 -8.25
CA PRO A 181 -8.07 25.48 -9.42
C PRO A 181 -8.10 23.99 -9.04
N LYS A 182 -8.81 23.16 -9.82
CA LYS A 182 -8.82 21.68 -9.62
C LYS A 182 -7.41 21.08 -9.63
N ALA A 183 -6.49 21.67 -10.40
CA ALA A 183 -5.09 21.25 -10.51
C ALA A 183 -4.32 21.31 -9.18
N PHE A 184 -4.82 22.03 -8.17
CA PHE A 184 -4.21 22.08 -6.83
C PHE A 184 -4.51 20.82 -6.00
N PHE A 185 -5.35 19.91 -6.50
CA PHE A 185 -5.72 18.66 -5.86
C PHE A 185 -5.41 17.48 -6.79
N PRO A 186 -4.13 17.24 -7.15
CA PRO A 186 -3.76 16.23 -8.15
C PRO A 186 -4.18 14.81 -7.73
N GLU A 187 -4.19 14.49 -6.43
CA GLU A 187 -4.64 13.20 -5.92
C GLU A 187 -6.13 12.98 -6.18
N LYS A 188 -6.96 14.02 -6.07
CA LYS A 188 -8.38 13.93 -6.43
C LYS A 188 -8.55 13.70 -7.92
N VAL A 189 -7.77 14.41 -8.73
CA VAL A 189 -7.83 14.29 -10.18
C VAL A 189 -7.44 12.88 -10.61
N TRP A 190 -6.33 12.36 -10.10
CA TRP A 190 -5.81 11.05 -10.46
C TRP A 190 -6.63 9.88 -9.90
N ASN A 191 -7.03 9.94 -8.62
CA ASN A 191 -7.70 8.80 -7.97
C ASN A 191 -9.17 8.69 -8.38
N ASP A 192 -9.87 9.81 -8.52
CA ASP A 192 -11.32 9.80 -8.68
C ASP A 192 -11.78 10.40 -10.01
N CYS A 193 -11.15 11.47 -10.50
CA CYS A 193 -11.63 12.14 -11.70
C CYS A 193 -11.25 11.40 -12.99
N VAL A 194 -10.08 10.76 -13.07
CA VAL A 194 -9.66 9.98 -14.26
C VAL A 194 -10.66 8.86 -14.58
N ALA A 195 -11.23 8.22 -13.56
CA ALA A 195 -12.24 7.19 -13.71
C ALA A 195 -13.69 7.74 -13.69
N CYS A 196 -13.87 9.07 -13.58
CA CYS A 196 -15.19 9.69 -13.47
C CYS A 196 -15.88 9.75 -14.84
N PRO A 197 -17.10 9.20 -15.00
CA PRO A 197 -17.87 9.30 -16.24
C PRO A 197 -18.16 10.74 -16.66
N MET A 198 -18.10 11.67 -15.71
CA MET A 198 -18.33 13.09 -15.94
C MET A 198 -17.04 13.87 -16.22
N LEU A 199 -15.86 13.25 -16.29
CA LEU A 199 -14.56 13.95 -16.38
C LEU A 199 -14.54 15.03 -17.46
N GLU A 200 -14.87 14.68 -18.70
CA GLU A 200 -14.84 15.60 -19.85
C GLU A 200 -15.95 16.67 -19.79
N ASN A 201 -17.00 16.43 -19.00
CA ASN A 201 -18.18 17.28 -18.87
C ASN A 201 -18.39 17.75 -17.41
N CYS A 202 -17.33 17.79 -16.61
CA CYS A 202 -17.43 18.01 -15.18
C CYS A 202 -17.61 19.49 -14.89
N ASP A 203 -18.82 19.86 -14.49
CA ASP A 203 -19.24 21.22 -14.16
C ASP A 203 -19.04 21.58 -12.67
N GLU A 204 -18.51 20.66 -11.86
CA GLU A 204 -18.18 20.93 -10.46
C GLU A 204 -16.99 21.89 -10.36
N VAL A 205 -17.07 22.81 -9.42
CA VAL A 205 -16.01 23.78 -9.11
C VAL A 205 -15.32 23.35 -7.82
N ALA A 206 -13.99 23.43 -7.78
CA ALA A 206 -13.24 23.13 -6.57
C ALA A 206 -13.26 24.33 -5.61
N VAL A 207 -13.56 24.07 -4.34
CA VAL A 207 -13.52 25.03 -3.25
C VAL A 207 -12.67 24.46 -2.11
N MET A 208 -11.91 25.29 -1.40
CA MET A 208 -11.06 24.87 -0.30
C MET A 208 -10.98 25.86 0.85
N MET A 209 -10.60 25.37 2.02
CA MET A 209 -10.33 26.14 3.24
C MET A 209 -9.03 25.64 3.89
N PRO A 210 -8.05 26.52 4.16
CA PRO A 210 -6.91 26.17 5.02
C PRO A 210 -7.38 26.01 6.46
N LEU A 211 -6.93 24.97 7.15
CA LEU A 211 -7.39 24.66 8.51
C LEU A 211 -6.46 25.19 9.61
N GLN A 212 -5.18 25.43 9.31
CA GLN A 212 -4.17 26.01 10.22
C GLN A 212 -3.22 26.97 9.48
N GLN A 213 -2.83 28.07 10.11
CA GLN A 213 -1.88 29.03 9.56
C GLN A 213 -0.44 28.62 9.91
N GLY A 214 0.41 28.39 8.90
CA GLY A 214 1.86 28.23 9.07
C GLY A 214 2.41 26.80 9.04
N GLU A 215 1.57 25.78 8.82
CA GLU A 215 2.00 24.37 8.67
C GLU A 215 2.63 24.09 7.29
N PRO A 216 3.68 23.26 7.20
CA PRO A 216 4.22 22.78 5.91
C PRO A 216 3.15 21.99 5.14
N GLY A 217 2.85 22.38 3.90
CA GLY A 217 1.88 21.69 3.02
C GLY A 217 0.48 22.33 2.91
N ALA A 218 0.21 23.43 3.63
CA ALA A 218 -1.03 24.18 3.45
C ALA A 218 -1.11 24.83 2.04
N ILE A 219 -2.13 24.48 1.27
CA ILE A 219 -2.34 25.03 -0.08
C ILE A 219 -2.76 26.49 0.03
N ARG A 220 -2.06 27.38 -0.70
CA ARG A 220 -2.38 28.82 -0.77
C ARG A 220 -2.90 29.15 -2.17
N VAL A 221 -4.07 29.78 -2.22
CA VAL A 221 -4.67 30.27 -3.47
C VAL A 221 -4.46 31.77 -3.53
N THR A 222 -3.88 32.27 -4.63
CA THR A 222 -3.69 33.71 -4.82
C THR A 222 -4.99 34.38 -5.31
N PRO A 223 -5.16 35.71 -5.13
CA PRO A 223 -6.28 36.44 -5.73
C PRO A 223 -6.37 36.27 -7.26
N GLU A 224 -5.22 36.13 -7.93
CA GLU A 224 -5.11 35.90 -9.37
C GLU A 224 -5.60 34.51 -9.78
N ASP A 225 -5.28 33.47 -9.00
CA ASP A 225 -5.79 32.11 -9.21
C ASP A 225 -7.31 32.06 -9.06
N ARG A 226 -7.84 32.77 -8.05
CA ARG A 226 -9.28 32.90 -7.83
C ARG A 226 -9.97 33.58 -9.01
N GLU A 227 -9.43 34.70 -9.48
CA GLU A 227 -9.98 35.46 -10.60
C GLU A 227 -10.00 34.64 -11.89
N ARG A 228 -8.94 33.86 -12.17
CA ARG A 228 -8.88 32.96 -13.33
C ARG A 228 -10.01 31.92 -13.33
N VAL A 229 -10.31 31.32 -12.18
CA VAL A 229 -11.40 30.32 -12.08
C VAL A 229 -12.75 30.99 -12.22
N LEU A 230 -12.96 32.16 -11.61
CA LEU A 230 -14.21 32.93 -11.72
C LEU A 230 -14.48 33.38 -13.17
N GLN A 231 -13.45 33.83 -13.88
CA GLN A 231 -13.54 34.18 -15.30
C GLN A 231 -13.87 32.96 -16.18
N ALA A 232 -13.31 31.79 -15.88
CA ALA A 232 -13.63 30.54 -16.59
C ALA A 232 -15.08 30.10 -16.38
N ILE A 233 -15.62 30.29 -15.17
CA ILE A 233 -17.03 30.05 -14.83
C ILE A 233 -17.93 31.04 -15.60
N GLN A 234 -17.61 32.34 -15.58
CA GLN A 234 -18.38 33.38 -16.27
C GLN A 234 -18.36 33.23 -17.80
N ALA A 235 -17.24 32.77 -18.37
CA ALA A 235 -17.08 32.52 -19.80
C ALA A 235 -17.84 31.26 -20.30
N GLY A 236 -18.51 30.51 -19.43
CA GLY A 236 -19.27 29.31 -19.82
C GLY A 236 -18.42 28.16 -20.36
N ARG A 237 -17.10 28.20 -20.13
CA ARG A 237 -16.14 27.15 -20.54
C ARG A 237 -16.09 25.98 -19.56
N ILE A 238 -16.78 26.11 -18.42
CA ILE A 238 -17.08 25.03 -17.48
C ILE A 238 -18.57 24.72 -17.69
N ALA A 239 -18.84 23.79 -18.61
CA ALA A 239 -20.13 23.21 -18.99
C ALA A 239 -21.28 24.14 -19.43
N ARG A 240 -21.46 24.26 -20.76
CA ARG A 240 -22.78 24.51 -21.37
C ARG A 240 -23.07 23.49 -22.46
N ARG A 241 -23.81 22.44 -22.11
CA ARG A 241 -24.97 21.94 -22.88
C ARG A 241 -25.90 21.24 -21.89
N GLY A 242 -26.93 21.97 -21.46
CA GLY A 242 -27.98 21.45 -20.61
C GLY A 242 -28.82 20.42 -21.35
N VAL A 243 -29.23 19.37 -20.65
CA VAL A 243 -30.30 18.47 -21.09
C VAL A 243 -31.61 19.27 -21.01
N SER A 244 -32.34 19.39 -22.13
CA SER A 244 -33.67 20.00 -22.13
C SER A 244 -34.62 19.14 -21.31
N ARG A 245 -35.62 19.78 -20.68
CA ARG A 245 -36.66 19.13 -19.85
C ARG A 245 -37.54 18.13 -20.61
N GLU A 246 -37.34 17.97 -21.93
CA GLU A 246 -38.10 17.07 -22.79
C GLU A 246 -37.47 15.66 -22.91
N ASN A 247 -36.27 15.43 -22.36
CA ASN A 247 -35.61 14.12 -22.33
C ASN A 247 -35.69 13.41 -20.97
N LEU A 248 -36.63 13.78 -20.11
CA LEU A 248 -36.89 13.03 -18.88
C LEU A 248 -37.68 11.77 -19.23
N ILE A 249 -36.99 10.63 -19.15
CA ILE A 249 -37.57 9.30 -19.32
C ILE A 249 -38.74 9.14 -18.33
N PRO A 250 -39.98 8.85 -18.78
CA PRO A 250 -41.14 8.71 -17.90
C PRO A 250 -40.90 7.67 -16.80
N LEU A 251 -41.42 7.89 -15.59
CA LEU A 251 -41.26 7.00 -14.43
C LEU A 251 -41.67 5.55 -14.71
N GLU A 252 -42.65 5.35 -15.60
CA GLU A 252 -43.10 4.04 -16.07
C GLU A 252 -42.07 3.37 -17.00
N THR A 253 -41.40 4.17 -17.84
CA THR A 253 -40.24 3.73 -18.64
C THR A 253 -39.03 3.48 -17.76
N VAL A 254 -38.81 4.24 -16.68
CA VAL A 254 -37.77 3.96 -15.68
C VAL A 254 -38.09 2.68 -14.92
N ALA A 255 -39.35 2.41 -14.54
CA ALA A 255 -39.75 1.18 -13.89
C ALA A 255 -39.59 -0.04 -14.81
N ARG A 256 -40.00 0.08 -16.08
CA ARG A 256 -39.78 -0.94 -17.11
C ARG A 256 -38.29 -1.17 -17.38
N LEU A 257 -37.52 -0.10 -17.56
CA LEU A 257 -36.07 -0.16 -17.70
C LEU A 257 -35.39 -0.70 -16.44
N THR A 258 -35.95 -0.49 -15.24
CA THR A 258 -35.41 -1.02 -13.98
C THR A 258 -35.66 -2.52 -13.88
N GLU A 259 -36.82 -3.02 -14.31
CA GLU A 259 -37.08 -4.45 -14.41
C GLU A 259 -36.31 -5.10 -15.58
N GLU A 260 -36.16 -4.41 -16.72
CA GLU A 260 -35.27 -4.81 -17.82
C GLU A 260 -33.79 -4.78 -17.40
N VAL A 261 -33.37 -3.85 -16.53
CA VAL A 261 -32.02 -3.78 -15.94
C VAL A 261 -31.82 -4.85 -14.86
N LYS A 262 -32.85 -5.24 -14.11
CA LYS A 262 -32.79 -6.40 -13.21
C LYS A 262 -32.70 -7.71 -14.01
N ALA A 263 -33.47 -7.82 -15.10
CA ALA A 263 -33.38 -8.93 -16.04
C ALA A 263 -32.03 -8.95 -16.80
N HIS A 264 -31.48 -7.80 -17.15
CA HIS A 264 -30.15 -7.65 -17.76
C HIS A 264 -29.00 -7.80 -16.75
N ARG A 265 -29.20 -7.52 -15.46
CA ARG A 265 -28.25 -7.89 -14.39
C ARG A 265 -28.21 -9.39 -14.16
N ALA A 266 -29.35 -10.06 -14.25
CA ALA A 266 -29.40 -11.52 -14.29
C ALA A 266 -28.73 -12.10 -15.56
N GLN A 267 -28.54 -11.29 -16.60
CA GLN A 267 -27.83 -11.64 -17.85
C GLN A 267 -26.43 -10.99 -17.99
N GLY A 268 -25.89 -10.33 -16.94
CA GLY A 268 -24.53 -9.79 -16.91
C GLY A 268 -24.17 -8.82 -18.04
N PHE A 269 -24.46 -7.52 -17.90
CA PHE A 269 -23.99 -6.52 -18.86
C PHE A 269 -22.61 -5.96 -18.51
N ALA A 270 -21.67 -6.22 -19.42
CA ALA A 270 -20.33 -5.66 -19.46
C ALA A 270 -20.35 -4.13 -19.72
N VAL A 271 -19.42 -3.42 -19.07
CA VAL A 271 -18.93 -2.10 -19.52
C VAL A 271 -18.62 -2.20 -21.02
N PRO A 272 -18.89 -1.19 -21.88
CA PRO A 272 -18.49 -1.24 -23.27
C PRO A 272 -16.97 -1.40 -23.35
N LYS A 273 -16.56 -2.64 -23.57
CA LYS A 273 -15.16 -3.08 -23.63
C LYS A 273 -14.60 -2.51 -24.93
N ARG A 274 -13.39 -1.95 -24.89
CA ARG A 274 -12.55 -2.02 -26.09
C ARG A 274 -12.52 -3.48 -26.52
N ASP A 275 -12.77 -3.76 -27.79
CA ASP A 275 -12.64 -5.10 -28.36
C ASP A 275 -11.23 -5.61 -28.06
N VAL A 276 -11.12 -6.55 -27.13
CA VAL A 276 -9.88 -7.28 -26.87
C VAL A 276 -9.89 -8.42 -27.86
N ARG A 277 -8.98 -8.41 -28.82
CA ARG A 277 -8.91 -9.46 -29.83
C ARG A 277 -8.02 -10.60 -29.36
N LYS A 278 -6.94 -10.28 -28.64
CA LYS A 278 -5.96 -11.27 -28.19
C LYS A 278 -5.34 -10.86 -26.87
N VAL A 279 -5.31 -11.80 -25.92
CA VAL A 279 -4.79 -11.61 -24.58
C VAL A 279 -3.70 -12.62 -24.25
N VAL A 280 -2.64 -12.16 -23.58
CA VAL A 280 -1.64 -13.05 -22.98
C VAL A 280 -1.91 -13.17 -21.48
N LEU A 281 -2.24 -14.37 -21.02
CA LEU A 281 -2.51 -14.70 -19.62
C LEU A 281 -1.25 -15.26 -18.95
N ALA A 282 -0.84 -14.68 -17.82
CA ALA A 282 0.12 -15.32 -16.91
C ALA A 282 -0.52 -16.60 -16.34
N TYR A 283 0.05 -17.75 -16.70
CA TYR A 283 -0.54 -19.05 -16.46
C TYR A 283 0.40 -19.94 -15.64
N ASN A 284 -0.12 -20.53 -14.57
CA ASN A 284 0.60 -21.42 -13.66
C ASN A 284 -0.13 -22.77 -13.47
N GLY A 285 -1.17 -23.07 -14.24
CA GLY A 285 -1.93 -24.31 -14.09
C GLY A 285 -2.82 -24.40 -12.83
N GLY A 286 -2.75 -23.44 -11.91
CA GLY A 286 -3.61 -23.33 -10.74
C GLY A 286 -5.08 -23.11 -11.09
N LEU A 287 -5.96 -23.15 -10.08
CA LEU A 287 -7.41 -22.97 -10.25
C LEU A 287 -7.73 -21.65 -10.95
N ASP A 288 -7.19 -20.54 -10.46
CA ASP A 288 -7.51 -19.18 -10.91
C ASP A 288 -7.14 -18.96 -12.37
N SER A 289 -5.90 -19.29 -12.75
CA SER A 289 -5.41 -19.13 -14.12
C SER A 289 -6.11 -20.10 -15.08
N SER A 290 -6.43 -21.32 -14.64
CA SER A 290 -7.18 -22.29 -15.45
C SER A 290 -8.64 -21.91 -15.65
N ALA A 291 -9.30 -21.32 -14.65
CA ALA A 291 -10.64 -20.78 -14.77
C ALA A 291 -10.65 -19.52 -15.67
N SER A 292 -9.57 -18.75 -15.66
CA SER A 292 -9.46 -17.51 -16.44
C SER A 292 -9.46 -17.77 -17.95
N VAL A 293 -8.94 -18.90 -18.43
CA VAL A 293 -8.90 -19.21 -19.87
C VAL A 293 -10.31 -19.25 -20.51
N PRO A 294 -11.22 -20.15 -20.12
CA PRO A 294 -12.56 -20.17 -20.68
C PRO A 294 -13.34 -18.88 -20.37
N TRP A 295 -13.08 -18.25 -19.22
CA TRP A 295 -13.73 -17.00 -18.87
C TRP A 295 -13.36 -15.86 -19.81
N LEU A 296 -12.08 -15.71 -20.16
CA LEU A 296 -11.61 -14.71 -21.14
C LEU A 296 -12.23 -14.96 -22.52
N ILE A 297 -12.34 -16.22 -22.94
CA ILE A 297 -12.96 -16.59 -24.22
C ILE A 297 -14.45 -16.25 -24.20
N GLU A 298 -15.19 -16.65 -23.17
CA GLU A 298 -16.64 -16.43 -23.06
C GLU A 298 -16.99 -14.95 -22.89
N HIS A 299 -16.20 -14.24 -22.08
CA HIS A 299 -16.53 -12.88 -21.67
C HIS A 299 -16.02 -11.83 -22.67
N TYR A 300 -14.89 -12.08 -23.34
CA TYR A 300 -14.29 -11.15 -24.31
C TYR A 300 -14.36 -11.62 -25.76
N GLY A 301 -14.62 -12.90 -26.04
CA GLY A 301 -14.56 -13.45 -27.40
C GLY A 301 -13.16 -13.41 -28.01
N CYS A 302 -12.13 -13.39 -27.16
CA CYS A 302 -10.74 -13.13 -27.55
C CYS A 302 -9.90 -14.41 -27.67
N GLU A 303 -8.84 -14.35 -28.46
CA GLU A 303 -7.80 -15.37 -28.50
C GLU A 303 -6.96 -15.30 -27.21
N VAL A 304 -6.86 -16.42 -26.48
CA VAL A 304 -6.07 -16.50 -25.25
C VAL A 304 -4.76 -17.23 -25.52
N ILE A 305 -3.64 -16.60 -25.18
CA ILE A 305 -2.30 -17.20 -25.15
C ILE A 305 -1.88 -17.34 -23.70
N CYS A 306 -1.53 -18.55 -23.26
CA CYS A 306 -0.99 -18.76 -21.93
C CYS A 306 0.53 -18.61 -21.94
N PHE A 307 1.06 -17.76 -21.06
CA PHE A 307 2.48 -17.61 -20.81
C PHE A 307 2.84 -18.24 -19.46
N VAL A 308 3.76 -19.20 -19.49
CA VAL A 308 4.31 -19.89 -18.32
C VAL A 308 5.79 -19.51 -18.20
N ALA A 309 6.17 -19.00 -17.04
CA ALA A 309 7.56 -18.71 -16.71
C ALA A 309 8.08 -19.86 -15.84
N ASP A 310 9.05 -20.62 -16.34
CA ASP A 310 9.84 -21.52 -15.51
C ASP A 310 10.90 -20.68 -14.79
N ILE A 311 10.69 -20.49 -13.50
CA ILE A 311 11.55 -19.76 -12.57
C ILE A 311 12.01 -20.67 -11.44
N GLY A 312 12.04 -21.99 -11.67
CA GLY A 312 12.56 -23.00 -10.74
C GLY A 312 11.53 -23.65 -9.82
N GLN A 313 10.23 -23.49 -10.12
CA GLN A 313 9.17 -24.24 -9.47
C GLN A 313 9.16 -25.72 -9.91
N ARG A 314 8.78 -26.63 -9.01
CA ARG A 314 8.82 -28.08 -9.26
C ARG A 314 7.48 -28.58 -9.83
N GLU A 315 7.22 -28.24 -11.09
CA GLU A 315 5.96 -28.56 -11.78
C GLU A 315 6.16 -29.39 -13.06
N ASP A 316 5.12 -30.14 -13.45
CA ASP A 316 5.06 -30.76 -14.78
C ASP A 316 4.57 -29.74 -15.82
N PHE A 317 5.52 -29.03 -16.42
CA PHE A 317 5.27 -28.01 -17.44
C PHE A 317 4.52 -28.55 -18.66
N GLU A 318 4.69 -29.84 -19.01
CA GLU A 318 3.96 -30.43 -20.13
C GLU A 318 2.52 -30.72 -19.74
N ALA A 319 2.26 -31.21 -18.53
CA ALA A 319 0.89 -31.33 -18.01
C ALA A 319 0.19 -29.95 -17.94
N ILE A 320 0.90 -28.89 -17.53
CA ILE A 320 0.41 -27.51 -17.53
C ILE A 320 0.07 -27.05 -18.95
N ARG A 321 0.93 -27.32 -19.94
CA ARG A 321 0.67 -27.04 -21.36
C ARG A 321 -0.60 -27.73 -21.84
N GLN A 322 -0.71 -29.04 -21.62
CA GLN A 322 -1.86 -29.82 -22.04
C GLN A 322 -3.14 -29.38 -21.34
N LYS A 323 -3.06 -28.96 -20.07
CA LYS A 323 -4.17 -28.38 -19.34
C LYS A 323 -4.64 -27.08 -20.01
N ALA A 324 -3.75 -26.12 -20.23
CA ALA A 324 -4.10 -24.84 -20.87
C ALA A 324 -4.77 -25.02 -22.24
N LEU A 325 -4.20 -25.86 -23.11
CA LEU A 325 -4.76 -26.15 -24.44
C LEU A 325 -6.16 -26.76 -24.35
N ARG A 326 -6.36 -27.76 -23.47
CA ARG A 326 -7.67 -28.38 -23.25
C ARG A 326 -8.72 -27.40 -22.73
N THR A 327 -8.30 -26.39 -21.97
CA THR A 327 -9.21 -25.35 -21.44
C THR A 327 -9.55 -24.24 -22.44
N GLY A 328 -8.96 -24.28 -23.65
CA GLY A 328 -9.29 -23.34 -24.74
C GLY A 328 -8.18 -22.36 -25.11
N ALA A 329 -7.00 -22.42 -24.49
CA ALA A 329 -5.88 -21.58 -24.91
C ALA A 329 -5.47 -21.92 -26.35
N SER A 330 -5.32 -20.91 -27.18
CA SER A 330 -4.88 -21.05 -28.58
C SER A 330 -3.41 -21.43 -28.70
N LYS A 331 -2.59 -21.00 -27.73
CA LYS A 331 -1.15 -21.19 -27.70
C LYS A 331 -0.66 -21.18 -26.26
N VAL A 332 0.39 -21.94 -25.99
CA VAL A 332 1.11 -21.94 -24.70
C VAL A 332 2.59 -21.68 -24.97
N ILE A 333 3.13 -20.65 -24.33
CA ILE A 333 4.53 -20.27 -24.42
C ILE A 333 5.15 -20.50 -23.05
N ILE A 334 6.13 -21.40 -22.98
CA ILE A 334 6.88 -21.69 -21.77
C ILE A 334 8.29 -21.16 -21.99
N LYS A 335 8.80 -20.36 -21.06
CA LYS A 335 10.18 -19.85 -21.08
C LYS A 335 10.91 -20.27 -19.82
N ASP A 336 12.07 -20.90 -19.99
CA ASP A 336 13.05 -21.08 -18.92
C ASP A 336 13.73 -19.74 -18.65
N LEU A 337 13.50 -19.21 -17.45
CA LEU A 337 13.99 -17.93 -16.97
C LEU A 337 14.84 -18.08 -15.70
N ARG A 338 15.24 -19.31 -15.33
CA ARG A 338 15.89 -19.59 -14.05
C ARG A 338 17.21 -18.84 -13.87
N ASP A 339 18.08 -18.85 -14.88
CA ASP A 339 19.34 -18.10 -14.81
C ASP A 339 19.14 -16.59 -14.92
N GLU A 340 18.17 -16.08 -15.69
CA GLU A 340 17.85 -14.63 -15.69
C GLU A 340 17.35 -14.22 -14.30
N PHE A 341 16.49 -15.03 -13.69
CA PHE A 341 15.97 -14.78 -12.35
C PHE A 341 17.10 -14.75 -11.31
N ALA A 342 17.99 -15.73 -11.32
CA ALA A 342 19.14 -15.76 -10.42
C ALA A 342 20.06 -14.53 -10.62
N ASN A 343 20.49 -14.28 -11.85
CA ASN A 343 21.55 -13.31 -12.12
C ASN A 343 21.07 -11.85 -12.14
N GLU A 344 19.86 -11.57 -12.64
CA GLU A 344 19.35 -10.20 -12.82
C GLU A 344 18.42 -9.74 -11.70
N TYR A 345 17.95 -10.66 -10.83
CA TYR A 345 17.00 -10.31 -9.77
C TYR A 345 17.50 -10.76 -8.39
N LEU A 346 17.83 -12.04 -8.20
CA LEU A 346 18.17 -12.59 -6.89
C LEU A 346 19.56 -12.16 -6.40
N PHE A 347 20.59 -12.16 -7.26
CA PHE A 347 21.91 -11.68 -6.85
C PHE A 347 21.94 -10.18 -6.57
N PRO A 348 21.30 -9.29 -7.36
CA PRO A 348 21.10 -7.90 -6.98
C PRO A 348 20.36 -7.72 -5.65
N LEU A 349 19.35 -8.56 -5.37
CA LEU A 349 18.63 -8.55 -4.10
C LEU A 349 19.52 -8.94 -2.90
N ILE A 350 20.40 -9.95 -3.08
CA ILE A 350 21.40 -10.32 -2.07
C ILE A 350 22.40 -9.20 -1.86
N GLN A 351 22.96 -8.65 -2.94
CA GLN A 351 23.89 -7.53 -2.89
C GLN A 351 23.31 -6.33 -2.14
N SER A 352 22.02 -6.03 -2.32
CA SER A 352 21.38 -4.91 -1.63
C SER A 352 21.19 -5.16 -0.14
N GLY A 353 21.20 -6.42 0.32
CA GLY A 353 20.89 -6.80 1.70
C GLY A 353 19.41 -6.64 2.05
N ALA A 354 18.51 -6.64 1.06
CA ALA A 354 17.10 -6.34 1.26
C ALA A 354 16.38 -7.48 1.99
N ILE A 355 15.72 -7.14 3.10
CA ILE A 355 14.86 -8.05 3.87
C ILE A 355 13.63 -7.25 4.29
N TYR A 356 12.45 -7.74 3.95
CA TYR A 356 11.20 -7.09 4.36
C TYR A 356 10.82 -7.51 5.77
N GLU A 357 10.58 -6.51 6.63
CA GLU A 357 10.16 -6.69 8.03
C GLU A 357 10.99 -7.75 8.79
N ASN A 358 12.31 -7.73 8.57
CA ASN A 358 13.35 -8.56 9.21
C ASN A 358 13.35 -10.06 8.87
N LYS A 359 12.26 -10.62 8.31
CA LYS A 359 12.13 -12.06 8.07
C LYS A 359 12.02 -12.43 6.58
N TYR A 360 11.34 -11.62 5.78
CA TYR A 360 10.95 -12.02 4.44
C TYR A 360 12.01 -11.66 3.39
N LEU A 361 12.53 -12.68 2.69
CA LEU A 361 13.51 -12.55 1.60
C LEU A 361 12.87 -12.25 0.23
N LEU A 362 11.64 -11.72 0.22
CA LEU A 362 10.98 -11.15 -0.96
C LEU A 362 10.71 -12.13 -2.10
N GLY A 363 10.72 -13.45 -1.88
CA GLY A 363 10.69 -14.45 -2.96
C GLY A 363 9.55 -14.32 -3.96
N ALA A 364 8.30 -14.23 -3.50
CA ALA A 364 7.18 -13.97 -4.38
C ALA A 364 7.28 -12.58 -5.01
N SER A 365 7.68 -11.57 -4.23
CA SER A 365 7.73 -10.18 -4.67
C SER A 365 8.70 -9.93 -5.83
N ILE A 366 9.88 -10.56 -5.78
CA ILE A 366 11.00 -10.32 -6.70
C ILE A 366 10.82 -11.02 -8.06
N SER A 367 10.05 -12.12 -8.12
CA SER A 367 9.80 -12.84 -9.38
C SER A 367 8.76 -12.16 -10.28
N ARG A 368 7.79 -11.43 -9.70
CA ARG A 368 6.68 -10.84 -10.47
C ARG A 368 7.12 -9.84 -11.56
N PRO A 369 8.07 -8.92 -11.31
CA PRO A 369 8.56 -8.04 -12.39
C PRO A 369 9.20 -8.80 -13.55
N LEU A 370 9.89 -9.93 -13.29
CA LEU A 370 10.45 -10.78 -14.35
C LEU A 370 9.34 -11.42 -15.20
N ILE A 371 8.36 -12.06 -14.55
CA ILE A 371 7.24 -12.72 -15.25
C ILE A 371 6.48 -11.68 -16.10
N ALA A 372 6.14 -10.55 -15.50
CA ALA A 372 5.38 -9.49 -16.17
C ALA A 372 6.13 -8.86 -17.34
N LYS A 373 7.44 -8.63 -17.21
CA LYS A 373 8.33 -8.16 -18.31
C LYS A 373 8.27 -9.11 -19.51
N HIS A 374 8.44 -10.41 -19.28
CA HIS A 374 8.41 -11.40 -20.35
C HIS A 374 7.01 -11.60 -20.94
N GLN A 375 5.97 -11.48 -20.12
CA GLN A 375 4.59 -11.53 -20.59
C GLN A 375 4.26 -10.38 -21.55
N VAL A 376 4.70 -9.16 -21.24
CA VAL A 376 4.55 -8.00 -22.14
C VAL A 376 5.31 -8.23 -23.43
N ALA A 377 6.55 -8.74 -23.36
CA ALA A 377 7.33 -9.05 -24.56
C ALA A 377 6.63 -10.12 -25.44
N VAL A 378 5.98 -11.11 -24.82
CA VAL A 378 5.15 -12.09 -25.53
C VAL A 378 3.91 -11.43 -26.14
N ALA A 379 3.23 -10.53 -25.42
CA ALA A 379 2.08 -9.80 -25.94
C ALA A 379 2.44 -8.99 -27.18
N GLU A 380 3.59 -8.32 -27.18
CA GLU A 380 4.09 -7.56 -28.34
C GLU A 380 4.43 -8.47 -29.52
N ALA A 381 5.13 -9.58 -29.27
CA ALA A 381 5.52 -10.53 -30.31
C ALA A 381 4.31 -11.21 -30.98
N GLU A 382 3.24 -11.47 -30.21
CA GLU A 382 2.02 -12.13 -30.69
C GLU A 382 0.96 -11.14 -31.20
N GLY A 383 1.22 -9.83 -31.12
CA GLY A 383 0.28 -8.79 -31.52
C GLY A 383 -0.97 -8.71 -30.63
N ALA A 384 -0.85 -9.08 -29.35
CA ALA A 384 -1.92 -9.01 -28.36
C ALA A 384 -2.20 -7.56 -27.95
N ASP A 385 -3.48 -7.25 -27.71
CA ASP A 385 -3.95 -5.94 -27.24
C ASP A 385 -4.20 -5.93 -25.72
N ALA A 386 -4.07 -7.07 -25.05
CA ALA A 386 -4.23 -7.20 -23.60
C ALA A 386 -3.26 -8.19 -22.94
N VAL A 387 -3.06 -8.00 -21.63
CA VAL A 387 -2.43 -8.94 -20.71
C VAL A 387 -3.38 -9.24 -19.55
N ALA A 388 -3.33 -10.48 -19.04
CA ALA A 388 -4.16 -10.92 -17.92
C ALA A 388 -3.36 -11.64 -16.84
N HIS A 389 -3.85 -11.61 -15.60
CA HIS A 389 -3.27 -12.34 -14.47
C HIS A 389 -4.35 -12.84 -13.51
N GLY A 390 -4.08 -13.94 -12.81
CA GLY A 390 -5.00 -14.54 -11.83
C GLY A 390 -4.88 -14.01 -10.40
N ALA A 391 -4.16 -12.90 -10.16
CA ALA A 391 -3.98 -12.38 -8.81
C ALA A 391 -5.28 -11.78 -8.23
N THR A 392 -5.54 -12.03 -6.95
CA THR A 392 -6.75 -11.54 -6.27
C THR A 392 -6.67 -10.04 -5.94
N GLY A 393 -7.83 -9.41 -5.72
CA GLY A 393 -7.95 -8.02 -5.28
C GLY A 393 -7.40 -7.74 -3.87
N LYS A 394 -7.03 -8.78 -3.10
CA LYS A 394 -6.47 -8.68 -1.74
C LYS A 394 -4.96 -8.97 -1.67
N GLY A 395 -4.35 -9.40 -2.79
CA GLY A 395 -2.91 -9.69 -2.84
C GLY A 395 -2.08 -8.48 -3.28
N ASN A 396 -0.80 -8.47 -2.91
CA ASN A 396 0.16 -7.50 -3.46
C ASN A 396 0.52 -7.81 -4.93
N ASP A 397 0.37 -9.06 -5.38
CA ASP A 397 0.78 -9.49 -6.71
C ASP A 397 0.03 -8.77 -7.84
N GLN A 398 -1.24 -8.38 -7.64
CA GLN A 398 -1.95 -7.54 -8.60
C GLN A 398 -1.18 -6.23 -8.86
N VAL A 399 -0.66 -5.59 -7.80
CA VAL A 399 0.07 -4.33 -7.92
C VAL A 399 1.39 -4.57 -8.64
N ARG A 400 2.10 -5.66 -8.32
CA ARG A 400 3.42 -5.98 -8.90
C ARG A 400 3.35 -6.27 -10.39
N PHE A 401 2.36 -7.05 -10.81
CA PHE A 401 2.09 -7.32 -12.22
C PHE A 401 1.70 -6.04 -12.96
N GLU A 402 0.71 -5.30 -12.45
CA GLU A 402 0.14 -4.15 -13.16
C GLU A 402 1.08 -2.95 -13.24
N LEU A 403 1.82 -2.65 -12.17
CA LEU A 403 2.87 -1.63 -12.22
C LEU A 403 3.93 -1.99 -13.27
N THR A 404 4.29 -3.26 -13.38
CA THR A 404 5.23 -3.71 -14.41
C THR A 404 4.63 -3.58 -15.82
N TYR A 405 3.38 -3.99 -16.03
CA TYR A 405 2.72 -3.83 -17.33
C TYR A 405 2.68 -2.37 -17.75
N MET A 406 2.31 -1.46 -16.83
CA MET A 406 2.27 -0.02 -17.10
C MET A 406 3.66 0.55 -17.41
N ALA A 407 4.71 0.06 -16.72
CA ALA A 407 6.08 0.49 -16.96
C ALA A 407 6.64 -0.02 -18.29
N MET A 408 6.28 -1.24 -18.70
CA MET A 408 6.78 -1.85 -19.94
C MET A 408 6.00 -1.38 -21.18
N ASN A 409 4.67 -1.45 -21.12
CA ASN A 409 3.81 -1.05 -22.23
C ASN A 409 2.42 -0.58 -21.73
N PRO A 410 2.23 0.73 -21.51
CA PRO A 410 0.97 1.29 -21.00
C PRO A 410 -0.19 1.25 -22.02
N LYS A 411 0.04 0.78 -23.26
CA LYS A 411 -1.01 0.64 -24.27
C LYS A 411 -1.78 -0.68 -24.13
N LEU A 412 -1.17 -1.70 -23.52
CA LEU A 412 -1.82 -2.98 -23.28
C LEU A 412 -2.95 -2.80 -22.28
N ARG A 413 -4.11 -3.38 -22.58
CA ARG A 413 -5.18 -3.47 -21.61
C ARG A 413 -4.82 -4.52 -20.56
N VAL A 414 -4.94 -4.16 -19.29
CA VAL A 414 -4.85 -5.11 -18.19
C VAL A 414 -6.22 -5.70 -17.92
N ILE A 415 -6.31 -7.02 -17.81
CA ILE A 415 -7.51 -7.76 -17.41
C ILE A 415 -7.19 -8.55 -16.14
N ALA A 416 -7.96 -8.32 -15.09
CA ALA A 416 -7.85 -9.06 -13.83
C ALA A 416 -9.20 -9.72 -13.52
N PRO A 417 -9.38 -11.01 -13.88
CA PRO A 417 -10.67 -11.69 -13.73
C PRO A 417 -11.26 -11.57 -12.33
N TRP A 418 -10.43 -11.64 -11.27
CA TRP A 418 -10.87 -11.45 -9.88
C TRP A 418 -11.56 -10.12 -9.57
N ARG A 419 -11.37 -9.07 -10.39
CA ARG A 419 -12.04 -7.78 -10.24
C ARG A 419 -13.21 -7.59 -11.21
N GLU A 420 -13.39 -8.49 -12.16
CA GLU A 420 -14.36 -8.36 -13.25
C GLU A 420 -15.44 -9.44 -13.25
N TRP A 421 -15.08 -10.68 -12.89
CA TRP A 421 -16.04 -11.77 -12.81
C TRP A 421 -16.97 -11.60 -11.60
N ALA A 422 -18.11 -12.28 -11.63
CA ALA A 422 -19.12 -12.19 -10.57
C ALA A 422 -18.96 -13.26 -9.46
N PHE A 423 -17.88 -14.05 -9.50
CA PHE A 423 -17.68 -15.16 -8.56
C PHE A 423 -17.35 -14.68 -7.15
N ASN A 424 -18.06 -15.19 -6.14
CA ASN A 424 -17.90 -14.84 -4.73
C ASN A 424 -16.94 -15.78 -3.98
N GLY A 425 -15.81 -16.09 -4.60
CA GLY A 425 -14.73 -16.87 -3.99
C GLY A 425 -14.43 -18.19 -4.70
N TRP A 426 -13.48 -18.93 -4.13
CA TRP A 426 -12.81 -20.05 -4.80
C TRP A 426 -13.74 -21.23 -5.11
N GLN A 427 -14.79 -21.45 -4.30
CA GLN A 427 -15.79 -22.47 -4.56
C GLN A 427 -16.53 -22.23 -5.89
N GLU A 428 -17.00 -21.01 -6.12
CA GLU A 428 -17.72 -20.67 -7.36
C GLU A 428 -16.78 -20.70 -8.57
N VAL A 429 -15.52 -20.27 -8.40
CA VAL A 429 -14.48 -20.39 -9.43
C VAL A 429 -14.23 -21.85 -9.80
N TYR A 430 -14.14 -22.73 -8.79
CA TYR A 430 -13.97 -24.16 -8.98
C TYR A 430 -15.16 -24.79 -9.71
N GLU A 431 -16.38 -24.48 -9.30
CA GLU A 431 -17.60 -24.98 -9.94
C GLU A 431 -17.70 -24.51 -11.39
N TYR A 432 -17.39 -23.24 -11.65
CA TYR A 432 -17.31 -22.69 -12.99
C TYR A 432 -16.28 -23.44 -13.85
N ALA A 433 -15.03 -23.54 -13.39
CA ALA A 433 -13.98 -24.22 -14.12
C ALA A 433 -14.32 -25.69 -14.40
N ARG A 434 -14.88 -26.40 -13.41
CA ARG A 434 -15.36 -27.77 -13.58
C ARG A 434 -16.47 -27.86 -14.63
N SER A 435 -17.42 -26.92 -14.64
CA SER A 435 -18.51 -26.88 -15.63
C SER A 435 -18.02 -26.67 -17.08
N ARG A 436 -16.81 -26.12 -17.25
CA ARG A 436 -16.13 -25.94 -18.54
C ARG A 436 -15.11 -27.02 -18.88
N GLY A 437 -15.10 -28.12 -18.11
CA GLY A 437 -14.22 -29.25 -18.36
C GLY A 437 -12.75 -29.00 -18.01
N VAL A 438 -12.46 -27.99 -17.18
CA VAL A 438 -11.09 -27.80 -16.67
C VAL A 438 -10.72 -29.01 -15.78
N PRO A 439 -9.61 -29.72 -16.06
CA PRO A 439 -9.20 -30.86 -15.25
C PRO A 439 -8.64 -30.37 -13.92
N LEU A 440 -9.45 -30.48 -12.88
CA LEU A 440 -9.14 -30.08 -11.50
C LEU A 440 -9.17 -31.30 -10.57
N GLY A 441 -8.33 -31.28 -9.54
CA GLY A 441 -8.46 -32.20 -8.41
C GLY A 441 -9.72 -31.93 -7.59
N LYS A 442 -9.94 -32.66 -6.50
CA LYS A 442 -11.06 -32.37 -5.59
C LYS A 442 -10.86 -30.99 -4.95
N TYR A 443 -11.91 -30.19 -4.91
CA TYR A 443 -11.90 -28.95 -4.12
C TYR A 443 -11.97 -29.29 -2.63
N GLU A 444 -11.04 -28.75 -1.86
CA GLU A 444 -11.03 -28.82 -0.41
C GLU A 444 -11.11 -27.39 0.15
N LYS A 445 -12.02 -27.17 1.10
CA LYS A 445 -12.21 -25.85 1.71
C LYS A 445 -11.12 -25.62 2.76
N GLY A 446 -10.48 -24.45 2.73
CA GLY A 446 -9.42 -24.10 3.70
C GLY A 446 -8.03 -24.57 3.29
N VAL A 447 -7.82 -24.90 2.02
CA VAL A 447 -6.51 -25.23 1.46
C VAL A 447 -5.61 -23.99 1.46
N TYR A 448 -4.35 -24.21 1.77
CA TYR A 448 -3.31 -23.20 1.71
C TYR A 448 -3.04 -22.78 0.26
N THR A 449 -2.85 -21.49 0.04
CA THR A 449 -2.28 -21.01 -1.22
C THR A 449 -0.77 -21.18 -1.16
N THR A 450 -0.20 -21.84 -2.17
CA THR A 450 1.23 -22.03 -2.31
C THR A 450 1.82 -21.12 -3.37
N ASP A 451 3.05 -20.66 -3.14
CA ASP A 451 3.90 -20.06 -4.17
C ASP A 451 5.30 -20.66 -4.06
N GLU A 452 5.79 -21.21 -5.16
CA GLU A 452 7.11 -21.82 -5.28
C GLU A 452 7.86 -21.18 -6.46
N ASN A 453 9.15 -20.94 -6.27
CA ASN A 453 10.11 -20.66 -7.33
C ASN A 453 11.51 -21.03 -6.83
N LEU A 454 12.55 -20.81 -7.64
CA LEU A 454 13.95 -21.07 -7.31
C LEU A 454 14.39 -20.51 -5.94
N TRP A 455 13.81 -19.40 -5.49
CA TRP A 455 14.27 -18.67 -4.31
C TRP A 455 13.60 -19.09 -3.01
N HIS A 456 12.32 -19.46 -3.07
CA HIS A 456 11.55 -19.78 -1.88
C HIS A 456 10.34 -20.66 -2.18
N PHE A 457 9.80 -21.21 -1.11
CA PHE A 457 8.49 -21.83 -1.04
C PHE A 457 7.66 -21.14 0.05
N SER A 458 6.36 -20.99 -0.15
CA SER A 458 5.51 -20.31 0.83
C SER A 458 4.08 -20.82 0.88
N HIS A 459 3.48 -20.71 2.07
CA HIS A 459 2.07 -20.98 2.33
C HIS A 459 1.36 -19.78 2.96
N GLU A 460 0.13 -19.52 2.52
CA GLU A 460 -0.78 -18.57 3.17
C GLU A 460 -2.25 -19.04 3.12
N GLY A 461 -3.10 -18.44 3.97
CA GLY A 461 -4.52 -18.75 4.04
C GLY A 461 -4.84 -19.99 4.88
N GLY A 462 -6.07 -20.50 4.78
CA GLY A 462 -6.49 -21.68 5.54
C GLY A 462 -6.39 -21.47 7.06
N ARG A 463 -5.95 -22.49 7.80
CA ARG A 463 -5.78 -22.39 9.26
C ARG A 463 -4.66 -21.44 9.69
N LEU A 464 -3.74 -21.06 8.80
CA LEU A 464 -2.69 -20.06 9.10
C LEU A 464 -3.28 -18.67 9.35
N GLU A 465 -4.53 -18.40 8.98
CA GLU A 465 -5.21 -17.16 9.35
C GLU A 465 -5.45 -17.04 10.86
N ASP A 466 -5.50 -18.15 11.59
CA ASP A 466 -5.50 -18.19 13.04
C ASP A 466 -4.06 -18.03 13.56
N LEU A 467 -3.81 -17.01 14.38
CA LEU A 467 -2.48 -16.74 14.93
C LEU A 467 -2.11 -17.66 16.09
N GLU A 468 -3.09 -18.32 16.73
CA GLU A 468 -2.85 -19.25 17.83
C GLU A 468 -2.56 -20.68 17.34
N TYR A 469 -2.77 -20.91 16.05
CA TYR A 469 -2.49 -22.18 15.41
C TYR A 469 -0.99 -22.36 15.15
N GLU A 470 -0.44 -23.45 15.68
CA GLU A 470 0.90 -23.93 15.36
C GLU A 470 0.88 -24.66 14.00
N PRO A 471 1.69 -24.26 13.01
CA PRO A 471 1.78 -24.95 11.73
C PRO A 471 2.15 -26.42 11.89
N GLU A 472 1.43 -27.34 11.24
CA GLU A 472 1.89 -28.73 11.19
C GLU A 472 3.15 -28.87 10.34
N GLU A 473 3.93 -29.90 10.65
CA GLU A 473 5.22 -30.14 9.99
C GLU A 473 5.10 -30.34 8.48
N CYS A 474 3.98 -30.87 8.00
CA CYS A 474 3.71 -31.06 6.57
C CYS A 474 3.55 -29.74 5.79
N LEU A 475 3.48 -28.58 6.44
CA LEU A 475 3.47 -27.28 5.77
C LEU A 475 4.88 -26.77 5.44
N TRP A 476 5.92 -27.46 5.89
CA TRP A 476 7.30 -27.20 5.51
C TRP A 476 7.70 -28.21 4.44
N GLU A 477 7.54 -27.83 3.18
CA GLU A 477 7.63 -28.72 2.01
C GLU A 477 9.07 -28.84 1.49
N TRP A 478 9.92 -27.87 1.81
CA TRP A 478 11.31 -27.86 1.37
C TRP A 478 12.27 -28.38 2.42
N THR A 479 12.08 -28.00 3.68
CA THR A 479 13.06 -28.17 4.75
C THR A 479 12.65 -29.29 5.70
N ASN A 480 13.62 -30.01 6.27
CA ASN A 480 13.34 -31.06 7.26
C ASN A 480 13.02 -30.48 8.64
N ALA A 481 12.16 -31.17 9.39
CA ALA A 481 11.93 -30.92 10.82
C ALA A 481 13.26 -30.90 11.57
N ILE A 482 13.43 -30.03 12.56
CA ILE A 482 14.70 -29.89 13.29
C ILE A 482 15.13 -31.22 13.93
N GLU A 483 14.17 -32.00 14.42
CA GLU A 483 14.33 -33.33 14.99
C GLU A 483 14.80 -34.36 13.96
N GLU A 484 14.50 -34.17 12.68
CA GLU A 484 14.85 -35.05 11.56
C GLU A 484 16.09 -34.60 10.78
N THR A 485 16.60 -33.39 11.05
CA THR A 485 17.86 -32.92 10.47
C THR A 485 19.07 -33.73 10.98
N PRO A 486 20.18 -33.85 10.21
CA PRO A 486 21.37 -34.58 10.64
C PRO A 486 21.97 -34.11 11.99
N ASP A 487 22.53 -35.04 12.76
CA ASP A 487 23.27 -34.75 14.00
C ASP A 487 24.73 -34.33 13.76
N GLN A 488 25.16 -34.31 12.50
CA GLN A 488 26.47 -33.81 12.11
C GLN A 488 26.35 -32.51 11.33
N PRO A 489 27.12 -31.46 11.65
CA PRO A 489 27.08 -30.22 10.91
C PRO A 489 27.70 -30.39 9.53
N GLU A 490 27.16 -29.66 8.56
CA GLU A 490 27.71 -29.55 7.21
C GLU A 490 28.36 -28.18 7.01
N TYR A 491 29.40 -28.13 6.17
CA TYR A 491 30.11 -26.89 5.87
C TYR A 491 30.02 -26.61 4.37
N VAL A 492 29.58 -25.40 4.03
CA VAL A 492 29.56 -24.90 2.66
C VAL A 492 30.48 -23.69 2.55
N GLU A 493 31.29 -23.64 1.50
CA GLU A 493 32.06 -22.45 1.12
C GLU A 493 31.45 -21.83 -0.13
N VAL A 494 31.08 -20.56 -0.05
CA VAL A 494 30.59 -19.79 -1.19
C VAL A 494 31.63 -18.76 -1.57
N GLU A 495 32.04 -18.75 -2.83
CA GLU A 495 32.97 -17.76 -3.39
C GLU A 495 32.22 -16.71 -4.19
N PHE A 496 32.56 -15.44 -3.97
CA PHE A 496 31.95 -14.27 -4.57
C PHE A 496 32.97 -13.47 -5.39
N ILE A 497 32.49 -12.90 -6.50
CA ILE A 497 33.20 -11.89 -7.28
C ILE A 497 32.27 -10.68 -7.41
N ASN A 498 32.72 -9.53 -6.93
CA ASN A 498 31.94 -8.29 -6.87
C ASN A 498 30.55 -8.50 -6.22
N GLY A 499 30.49 -9.25 -5.12
CA GLY A 499 29.25 -9.58 -4.40
C GLY A 499 28.36 -10.62 -5.09
N ILE A 500 28.75 -11.16 -6.25
CA ILE A 500 27.98 -12.18 -6.99
C ILE A 500 28.55 -13.57 -6.67
N PRO A 501 27.76 -14.54 -6.20
CA PRO A 501 28.25 -15.89 -5.96
C PRO A 501 28.61 -16.59 -7.27
N LYS A 502 29.77 -17.25 -7.32
CA LYS A 502 30.32 -17.91 -8.52
C LYS A 502 30.72 -19.36 -8.31
N ARG A 503 31.10 -19.74 -7.09
CA ARG A 503 31.47 -21.13 -6.77
C ARG A 503 30.86 -21.56 -5.45
N LEU A 504 30.54 -22.84 -5.38
CA LEU A 504 30.13 -23.55 -4.18
C LEU A 504 31.09 -24.72 -3.95
N ASN A 505 31.76 -24.74 -2.80
CA ASN A 505 32.77 -25.76 -2.44
C ASN A 505 33.84 -25.94 -3.53
N GLY A 506 34.35 -24.82 -4.09
CA GLY A 506 35.35 -24.80 -5.16
C GLY A 506 34.82 -25.09 -6.57
N VAL A 507 33.56 -25.51 -6.72
CA VAL A 507 32.96 -25.84 -8.02
C VAL A 507 32.24 -24.61 -8.59
N ALA A 508 32.58 -24.23 -9.83
CA ALA A 508 31.88 -23.16 -10.54
C ALA A 508 30.51 -23.64 -11.04
N LEU A 509 29.47 -22.86 -10.77
CA LEU A 509 28.08 -23.19 -11.11
C LEU A 509 27.39 -21.98 -11.77
N GLY A 510 26.37 -22.28 -12.59
CA GLY A 510 25.41 -21.27 -13.05
C GLY A 510 24.59 -20.72 -11.89
N GLY A 511 23.91 -19.58 -12.11
CA GLY A 511 23.21 -18.89 -11.03
C GLY A 511 22.08 -19.74 -10.45
N ALA A 512 21.28 -20.34 -11.33
CA ALA A 512 20.21 -21.25 -10.93
C ALA A 512 20.73 -22.49 -10.20
N ALA A 513 21.67 -23.21 -10.82
CA ALA A 513 22.25 -24.43 -10.25
C ALA A 513 22.93 -24.21 -8.89
N LEU A 514 23.54 -23.04 -8.67
CA LEU A 514 24.13 -22.67 -7.39
C LEU A 514 23.06 -22.54 -6.29
N ILE A 515 21.95 -21.86 -6.59
CA ILE A 515 20.85 -21.68 -5.65
C ILE A 515 20.15 -23.02 -5.39
N GLU A 516 19.87 -23.81 -6.43
CA GLU A 516 19.28 -25.16 -6.30
C GLU A 516 20.12 -26.04 -5.36
N ARG A 517 21.44 -26.07 -5.58
CA ARG A 517 22.34 -26.87 -4.74
C ARG A 517 22.39 -26.39 -3.29
N LEU A 518 22.32 -25.08 -3.06
CA LEU A 518 22.22 -24.51 -1.72
C LEU A 518 20.86 -24.78 -1.07
N ASN A 519 19.77 -24.80 -1.84
CA ASN A 519 18.46 -25.19 -1.36
C ASN A 519 18.50 -26.65 -0.90
N GLU A 520 19.00 -27.58 -1.71
CA GLU A 520 19.14 -29.00 -1.35
C GLU A 520 19.90 -29.20 -0.03
N ILE A 521 21.08 -28.58 0.09
CA ILE A 521 21.91 -28.71 1.29
C ILE A 521 21.23 -28.03 2.49
N GLY A 522 20.71 -26.82 2.33
CA GLY A 522 20.06 -26.08 3.41
C GLY A 522 18.78 -26.75 3.90
N SER A 523 17.99 -27.32 2.99
CA SER A 523 16.78 -28.08 3.29
C SER A 523 17.03 -29.25 4.22
N LEU A 524 18.09 -30.02 3.96
CA LEU A 524 18.49 -31.17 4.79
C LEU A 524 18.75 -30.75 6.26
N HIS A 525 19.22 -29.53 6.48
CA HIS A 525 19.55 -28.99 7.80
C HIS A 525 18.46 -28.06 8.37
N GLY A 526 17.26 -28.01 7.78
CA GLY A 526 16.14 -27.22 8.31
C GLY A 526 16.33 -25.71 8.18
N ILE A 527 17.18 -25.25 7.26
CA ILE A 527 17.58 -23.84 7.16
C ILE A 527 16.48 -23.00 6.52
N GLY A 528 16.19 -21.85 7.13
CA GLY A 528 15.45 -20.78 6.47
C GLY A 528 13.94 -20.86 6.51
N ARG A 529 13.37 -21.56 7.50
CA ARG A 529 11.96 -21.45 7.88
C ARG A 529 11.66 -20.09 8.50
N ALA A 530 10.59 -19.44 8.06
CA ALA A 530 10.08 -18.21 8.64
C ALA A 530 8.56 -18.26 8.78
N ASP A 531 8.06 -18.13 10.01
CA ASP A 531 6.67 -17.76 10.30
C ASP A 531 6.62 -16.26 10.57
N LEU A 532 5.85 -15.53 9.74
CA LEU A 532 5.76 -14.08 9.80
C LEU A 532 4.34 -13.58 9.63
N VAL A 533 4.07 -12.43 10.26
CA VAL A 533 2.90 -11.60 9.99
C VAL A 533 3.40 -10.32 9.33
N GLU A 534 3.15 -10.19 8.03
CA GLU A 534 3.60 -9.06 7.23
C GLU A 534 2.54 -7.95 7.09
N ASN A 535 3.00 -6.74 6.79
CA ASN A 535 2.16 -5.62 6.39
C ASN A 535 2.06 -5.56 4.86
N ARG A 536 0.87 -5.88 4.30
CA ARG A 536 0.63 -5.73 2.86
C ARG A 536 0.52 -4.25 2.48
N LEU A 537 0.91 -3.93 1.25
CA LEU A 537 0.84 -2.57 0.71
C LEU A 537 -0.60 -2.02 0.76
N ILE A 538 -1.59 -2.89 0.58
CA ILE A 538 -3.01 -2.53 0.59
C ILE A 538 -3.60 -2.36 2.01
N GLY A 539 -2.76 -2.34 3.06
CA GLY A 539 -3.14 -1.96 4.42
C GLY A 539 -3.63 -3.09 5.33
N MET A 540 -3.51 -4.35 4.91
CA MET A 540 -3.89 -5.52 5.72
C MET A 540 -2.66 -6.29 6.22
N LYS A 541 -2.81 -6.96 7.36
CA LYS A 541 -1.82 -7.91 7.85
C LYS A 541 -2.15 -9.31 7.37
N VAL A 542 -1.14 -10.10 7.02
CA VAL A 542 -1.30 -11.51 6.63
C VAL A 542 -0.20 -12.34 7.27
N ARG A 543 -0.57 -13.50 7.82
CA ARG A 543 0.38 -14.52 8.28
C ARG A 543 0.77 -15.41 7.10
N ARG A 544 2.06 -15.70 6.98
CA ARG A 544 2.66 -16.52 5.93
C ARG A 544 3.78 -17.36 6.52
N LEU A 545 3.91 -18.58 6.02
CA LEU A 545 5.11 -19.40 6.18
C LEU A 545 5.96 -19.29 4.92
N ASP A 546 7.27 -19.16 5.09
CA ASP A 546 8.23 -19.02 4.00
C ASP A 546 9.45 -19.92 4.27
N GLU A 547 9.95 -20.59 3.23
CA GLU A 547 11.14 -21.43 3.25
C GLU A 547 12.13 -20.92 2.20
N ALA A 548 13.30 -20.44 2.63
CA ALA A 548 14.33 -19.92 1.73
C ALA A 548 15.74 -20.41 2.12
N PRO A 549 16.02 -21.72 2.07
CA PRO A 549 17.27 -22.32 2.54
C PRO A 549 18.51 -21.72 1.86
N GLY A 550 18.56 -21.76 0.52
CA GLY A 550 19.69 -21.21 -0.23
C GLY A 550 19.80 -19.70 -0.11
N GLY A 551 18.67 -18.98 -0.03
CA GLY A 551 18.65 -17.54 0.19
C GLY A 551 19.25 -17.13 1.54
N ILE A 552 18.95 -17.85 2.61
CA ILE A 552 19.54 -17.60 3.94
C ILE A 552 21.03 -17.90 3.95
N ILE A 553 21.48 -18.99 3.34
CA ILE A 553 22.91 -19.32 3.25
C ILE A 553 23.66 -18.23 2.48
N LEU A 554 23.16 -17.83 1.30
CA LEU A 554 23.76 -16.77 0.50
C LEU A 554 23.81 -15.45 1.24
N ARG A 555 22.72 -15.08 1.93
CA ARG A 555 22.66 -13.86 2.74
C ARG A 555 23.74 -13.85 3.81
N VAL A 556 23.82 -14.91 4.61
CA VAL A 556 24.78 -15.01 5.72
C VAL A 556 26.22 -15.01 5.20
N ALA A 557 26.49 -15.72 4.10
CA ALA A 557 27.80 -15.73 3.46
C ALA A 557 28.18 -14.34 2.91
N HIS A 558 27.28 -13.71 2.16
CA HIS A 558 27.49 -12.40 1.53
C HIS A 558 27.70 -11.29 2.57
N GLN A 559 26.83 -11.17 3.56
CA GLN A 559 26.94 -10.17 4.64
C GLN A 559 28.28 -10.26 5.36
N SER A 560 28.79 -11.49 5.57
CA SER A 560 30.08 -11.70 6.22
C SER A 560 31.30 -11.22 5.42
N LEU A 561 31.18 -11.16 4.09
CA LEU A 561 32.20 -10.56 3.25
C LEU A 561 32.11 -9.03 3.29
N GLU A 562 30.90 -8.47 3.33
CA GLU A 562 30.72 -7.02 3.48
C GLU A 562 31.31 -6.49 4.80
N GLU A 563 31.20 -7.25 5.89
CA GLU A 563 31.81 -6.93 7.20
C GLU A 563 33.31 -6.62 7.11
N ILE A 564 34.02 -7.27 6.20
CA ILE A 564 35.47 -7.13 6.06
C ILE A 564 35.88 -6.33 4.81
N THR A 565 34.95 -5.91 3.95
CA THR A 565 35.26 -5.22 2.68
C THR A 565 34.65 -3.82 2.58
N LEU A 566 33.66 -3.48 3.42
CA LEU A 566 33.08 -2.14 3.47
C LEU A 566 33.61 -1.33 4.65
N ASP A 567 33.88 -0.05 4.43
CA ASP A 567 34.18 0.86 5.53
C ASP A 567 32.93 1.08 6.40
N ARG A 568 33.16 1.54 7.63
CA ARG A 568 32.11 1.69 8.66
C ARG A 568 30.93 2.57 8.20
N GLU A 569 31.19 3.72 7.59
CA GLU A 569 30.11 4.65 7.22
C GLU A 569 29.31 4.13 6.03
N THR A 570 30.00 3.57 5.03
CA THR A 570 29.33 2.93 3.89
C THR A 570 28.47 1.76 4.34
N MET A 571 28.96 0.90 5.22
CA MET A 571 28.19 -0.23 5.77
C MET A 571 26.92 0.24 6.49
N HIS A 572 27.04 1.24 7.38
CA HIS A 572 25.90 1.78 8.11
C HIS A 572 24.88 2.45 7.18
N PHE A 573 25.33 3.22 6.19
CA PHE A 573 24.43 3.85 5.23
C PHE A 573 23.75 2.82 4.32
N LYS A 574 24.49 1.78 3.90
CA LYS A 574 23.95 0.67 3.10
C LYS A 574 22.80 -0.05 3.80
N GLN A 575 22.81 -0.17 5.13
CA GLN A 575 21.67 -0.75 5.87
C GLN A 575 20.38 0.06 5.68
N MET A 576 20.46 1.39 5.65
CA MET A 576 19.29 2.24 5.36
C MET A 576 18.82 2.08 3.91
N VAL A 577 19.77 1.98 2.96
CA VAL A 577 19.47 1.70 1.56
C VAL A 577 18.79 0.34 1.39
N ALA A 578 19.27 -0.69 2.09
CA ALA A 578 18.71 -2.04 2.07
C ALA A 578 17.23 -2.07 2.48
N LEU A 579 16.86 -1.34 3.53
CA LEU A 579 15.48 -1.20 3.98
C LEU A 579 14.59 -0.58 2.90
N LYS A 580 15.06 0.51 2.26
CA LYS A 580 14.29 1.14 1.19
C LYS A 580 14.22 0.28 -0.07
N TYR A 581 15.30 -0.44 -0.39
CA TYR A 581 15.32 -1.40 -1.50
C TYR A 581 14.27 -2.50 -1.28
N ALA A 582 14.18 -3.06 -0.07
CA ALA A 582 13.18 -4.06 0.27
C ALA A 582 11.74 -3.54 0.08
N GLU A 583 11.46 -2.32 0.52
CA GLU A 583 10.16 -1.67 0.35
C GLU A 583 9.79 -1.50 -1.13
N VAL A 584 10.73 -1.02 -1.95
CA VAL A 584 10.53 -0.82 -3.40
C VAL A 584 10.21 -2.14 -4.11
N VAL A 585 10.94 -3.22 -3.77
CA VAL A 585 10.67 -4.56 -4.31
C VAL A 585 9.31 -5.08 -3.85
N TYR A 586 9.03 -5.01 -2.54
CA TYR A 586 7.79 -5.49 -1.96
C TYR A 586 6.55 -4.83 -2.59
N ASN A 587 6.64 -3.51 -2.83
CA ASN A 587 5.58 -2.67 -3.38
C ASN A 587 5.41 -2.79 -4.91
N GLY A 588 6.20 -3.63 -5.59
CA GLY A 588 6.12 -3.81 -7.04
C GLY A 588 6.72 -2.66 -7.86
N GLN A 589 7.55 -1.82 -7.23
CA GLN A 589 8.16 -0.64 -7.84
C GLN A 589 9.53 -0.97 -8.47
N TRP A 590 9.70 -2.19 -8.97
CA TRP A 590 10.95 -2.65 -9.57
C TRP A 590 11.38 -1.79 -10.76
N PHE A 591 10.46 -1.36 -11.62
CA PHE A 591 10.77 -0.53 -12.78
C PHE A 591 10.57 0.96 -12.47
N THR A 592 11.34 1.49 -11.51
CA THR A 592 11.31 2.90 -11.14
C THR A 592 12.73 3.49 -11.10
N PRO A 593 12.89 4.81 -11.37
CA PRO A 593 14.18 5.48 -11.26
C PRO A 593 14.81 5.36 -9.86
N LEU A 594 13.98 5.29 -8.81
CA LEU A 594 14.47 5.08 -7.45
C LEU A 594 15.14 3.71 -7.32
N ARG A 595 14.55 2.63 -7.84
CA ARG A 595 15.18 1.29 -7.83
C ARG A 595 16.53 1.33 -8.53
N ASP A 596 16.61 1.95 -9.72
CA ASP A 596 17.87 2.06 -10.48
C ASP A 596 18.94 2.84 -9.70
N ALA A 597 18.57 3.95 -9.05
CA ALA A 597 19.48 4.74 -8.22
C ALA A 597 19.99 3.97 -7.00
N LEU A 598 19.11 3.23 -6.31
CA LEU A 598 19.49 2.37 -5.19
C LEU A 598 20.42 1.24 -5.66
N GLN A 599 20.12 0.62 -6.80
CA GLN A 599 20.98 -0.41 -7.38
C GLN A 599 22.34 0.15 -7.78
N ALA A 600 22.42 1.35 -8.35
CA ALA A 600 23.69 1.99 -8.69
C ALA A 600 24.56 2.23 -7.45
N PHE A 601 23.96 2.67 -6.34
CA PHE A 601 24.64 2.75 -5.05
C PHE A 601 25.17 1.37 -4.62
N VAL A 602 24.31 0.34 -4.63
CA VAL A 602 24.69 -1.04 -4.27
C VAL A 602 25.81 -1.54 -5.16
N THR A 603 25.73 -1.40 -6.48
CA THR A 603 26.78 -1.84 -7.40
C THR A 603 28.14 -1.20 -7.11
N VAL A 604 28.18 0.06 -6.62
CA VAL A 604 29.43 0.68 -6.18
C VAL A 604 29.97 0.02 -4.91
N THR A 605 29.12 -0.28 -3.92
CA THR A 605 29.55 -0.95 -2.69
C THR A 605 30.06 -2.36 -2.93
N GLN A 606 29.59 -3.04 -3.98
CA GLN A 606 29.98 -4.42 -4.25
C GLN A 606 31.34 -4.63 -4.91
N ARG A 607 32.04 -3.57 -5.35
CA ARG A 607 33.28 -3.67 -6.15
C ARG A 607 34.37 -4.50 -5.47
N ASP A 608 34.51 -4.36 -4.16
CA ASP A 608 35.58 -4.99 -3.39
C ASP A 608 35.11 -6.25 -2.64
N VAL A 609 33.83 -6.61 -2.77
CA VAL A 609 33.21 -7.80 -2.15
C VAL A 609 33.58 -9.06 -2.95
N THR A 610 34.88 -9.36 -3.02
CA THR A 610 35.46 -10.49 -3.75
C THR A 610 36.27 -11.36 -2.79
N GLY A 611 35.83 -12.62 -2.62
CA GLY A 611 36.34 -13.49 -1.57
C GLY A 611 35.52 -14.77 -1.39
N SER A 612 35.70 -15.46 -0.28
CA SER A 612 34.86 -16.60 0.11
C SER A 612 34.43 -16.55 1.56
N ALA A 613 33.25 -17.08 1.84
CA ALA A 613 32.73 -17.28 3.18
C ALA A 613 32.35 -18.75 3.38
N ARG A 614 32.80 -19.32 4.49
CA ARG A 614 32.48 -20.68 4.91
C ARG A 614 31.40 -20.63 6.00
N VAL A 615 30.29 -21.30 5.74
CA VAL A 615 29.10 -21.34 6.58
C VAL A 615 28.90 -22.77 7.10
N LYS A 616 28.75 -22.89 8.42
CA LYS A 616 28.36 -24.12 9.11
C LYS A 616 26.83 -24.18 9.20
N LEU A 617 26.25 -25.27 8.71
CA LEU A 617 24.83 -25.57 8.74
C LEU A 617 24.57 -26.64 9.80
N PHE A 618 23.68 -26.36 10.74
CA PHE A 618 23.36 -27.29 11.80
C PHE A 618 22.04 -26.95 12.47
N LYS A 619 21.09 -27.90 12.51
CA LYS A 619 19.82 -27.81 13.26
C LYS A 619 19.12 -26.44 13.07
N GLY A 620 18.79 -26.08 11.84
CA GLY A 620 18.11 -24.83 11.49
C GLY A 620 18.99 -23.57 11.46
N ASN A 621 20.28 -23.68 11.81
CA ASN A 621 21.18 -22.53 11.89
C ASN A 621 22.22 -22.51 10.77
N ALA A 622 22.40 -21.34 10.16
CA ALA A 622 23.50 -21.04 9.24
C ALA A 622 24.47 -20.05 9.91
N MET A 623 25.70 -20.49 10.18
CA MET A 623 26.68 -19.73 10.98
C MET A 623 27.97 -19.53 10.20
N VAL A 624 28.43 -18.29 10.03
CA VAL A 624 29.73 -18.01 9.39
C VAL A 624 30.85 -18.47 10.31
N VAL A 625 31.71 -19.36 9.83
CA VAL A 625 32.86 -19.86 10.59
C VAL A 625 34.19 -19.31 10.07
N GLN A 626 34.29 -18.99 8.78
CA GLN A 626 35.51 -18.43 8.17
C GLN A 626 35.11 -17.48 7.04
N ARG A 627 35.92 -16.45 6.81
CA ARG A 627 35.79 -15.54 5.67
C ARG A 627 37.17 -15.09 5.21
N ARG A 628 37.35 -14.91 3.91
CA ARG A 628 38.56 -14.39 3.27
C ARG A 628 38.15 -13.47 2.13
N ALA A 629 38.79 -12.31 2.00
CA ALA A 629 38.56 -11.40 0.88
C ALA A 629 39.89 -10.90 0.33
N ALA A 630 39.96 -10.70 -0.98
CA ALA A 630 41.14 -10.14 -1.64
C ALA A 630 41.38 -8.67 -1.22
N TYR A 631 40.29 -7.95 -0.94
CA TYR A 631 40.29 -6.53 -0.59
C TYR A 631 39.80 -6.31 0.85
N SER A 632 40.27 -7.14 1.78
CA SER A 632 39.91 -7.03 3.19
C SER A 632 40.45 -5.72 3.80
N LEU A 633 39.56 -4.96 4.44
CA LEU A 633 39.89 -3.82 5.29
C LEU A 633 40.29 -4.25 6.71
N TYR A 634 40.03 -5.51 7.09
CA TYR A 634 40.53 -6.06 8.34
C TYR A 634 42.05 -6.25 8.29
N ARG A 635 42.72 -5.72 9.31
CA ARG A 635 44.17 -5.74 9.49
C ARG A 635 44.49 -6.28 10.89
N GLU A 636 45.00 -7.51 10.94
CA GLU A 636 45.31 -8.20 12.21
C GLU A 636 46.31 -7.41 13.06
N ASP A 637 47.33 -6.82 12.43
CA ASP A 637 48.36 -6.00 13.08
C ASP A 637 47.82 -4.70 13.69
N LEU A 638 46.68 -4.18 13.22
CA LEU A 638 45.97 -3.06 13.85
C LEU A 638 44.98 -3.50 14.94
N ALA A 639 44.47 -4.73 14.87
CA ALA A 639 43.40 -5.21 15.75
C ALA A 639 43.93 -6.01 16.95
N THR A 640 45.14 -6.57 16.86
CA THR A 640 45.77 -7.38 17.91
C THR A 640 45.99 -6.59 19.20
N PHE A 641 45.92 -7.28 20.33
CA PHE A 641 46.26 -6.72 21.65
C PHE A 641 47.76 -6.79 21.95
N ASN A 642 48.52 -7.52 21.14
CA ASN A 642 49.97 -7.59 21.29
C ASN A 642 50.58 -6.25 20.84
N THR A 643 51.66 -5.82 21.50
CA THR A 643 52.31 -4.53 21.23
C THR A 643 52.99 -4.53 19.86
N ASP A 644 52.25 -4.13 18.85
CA ASP A 644 52.74 -3.89 17.50
C ASP A 644 52.71 -2.38 17.20
N ALA A 645 53.69 -1.89 16.43
CA ALA A 645 53.89 -0.47 16.12
C ALA A 645 52.84 0.13 15.15
N ALA A 646 51.79 -0.60 14.80
CA ALA A 646 50.84 -0.23 13.76
C ALA A 646 49.76 0.76 14.26
N TYR A 647 49.46 0.79 15.57
CA TYR A 647 48.46 1.68 16.17
C TYR A 647 49.09 2.56 17.26
N ASP A 648 48.97 3.88 17.13
CA ASP A 648 49.42 4.82 18.15
C ASP A 648 48.31 5.02 19.21
N HIS A 649 48.57 4.57 20.43
CA HIS A 649 47.62 4.68 21.53
C HIS A 649 47.45 6.12 22.03
N ASP A 650 48.43 7.01 21.83
CA ASP A 650 48.37 8.39 22.32
C ASP A 650 47.33 9.23 21.57
N ASP A 651 47.07 8.90 20.29
CA ASP A 651 46.04 9.54 19.47
C ASP A 651 44.62 9.35 20.05
N ALA A 652 44.38 8.25 20.78
CA ALA A 652 43.06 7.91 21.32
C ALA A 652 42.56 8.93 22.36
N ASP A 653 43.44 9.48 23.20
CA ASP A 653 43.06 10.47 24.22
C ASP A 653 42.53 11.76 23.58
N GLY A 654 43.23 12.25 22.55
CA GLY A 654 42.79 13.40 21.75
C GLY A 654 41.46 13.15 21.06
N PHE A 655 41.32 11.99 20.41
CA PHE A 655 40.09 11.58 19.73
C PHE A 655 38.89 11.55 20.69
N VAL A 656 38.99 10.86 21.83
CA VAL A 656 37.88 10.72 22.79
C VAL A 656 37.45 12.08 23.33
N LYS A 657 38.41 12.96 23.65
CA LYS A 657 38.12 14.32 24.15
C LYS A 657 37.37 15.17 23.12
N LEU A 658 37.75 15.09 21.84
CA LEU A 658 37.13 15.85 20.77
C LEU A 658 35.77 15.26 20.36
N TYR A 659 35.69 13.95 20.16
CA TYR A 659 34.45 13.26 19.77
C TYR A 659 33.38 13.35 20.87
N GLY A 660 33.78 13.24 22.14
CA GLY A 660 32.89 13.38 23.30
C GLY A 660 32.56 14.82 23.69
N LEU A 661 33.12 15.82 23.00
CA LEU A 661 32.95 17.24 23.35
C LEU A 661 31.47 17.67 23.45
N PRO A 662 30.58 17.32 22.50
CA PRO A 662 29.17 17.71 22.58
C PRO A 662 28.47 17.13 23.82
N MET A 663 28.79 15.88 24.18
CA MET A 663 28.25 15.21 25.36
C MET A 663 28.70 15.92 26.64
N ARG A 664 29.99 16.28 26.71
CA ARG A 664 30.57 17.02 27.84
C ARG A 664 29.89 18.38 28.04
N VAL A 665 29.64 19.11 26.96
CA VAL A 665 28.95 20.41 27.00
C VAL A 665 27.51 20.25 27.50
N LYS A 666 26.77 19.26 26.99
CA LYS A 666 25.40 18.96 27.44
C LYS A 666 25.38 18.69 28.95
N ALA A 667 26.25 17.82 29.44
CA ALA A 667 26.32 17.47 30.87
C ALA A 667 26.63 18.70 31.76
N GLN A 668 27.51 19.60 31.31
CA GLN A 668 27.82 20.84 32.03
C GLN A 668 26.60 21.77 32.11
N LEU A 669 25.82 21.89 31.03
CA LEU A 669 24.60 22.68 31.01
C LEU A 669 23.50 22.08 31.90
N ASP A 670 23.33 20.76 31.86
CA ASP A 670 22.36 20.05 32.69
C ASP A 670 22.68 20.24 34.18
N ARG A 671 23.96 20.09 34.59
CA ARG A 671 24.41 20.36 35.96
C ARG A 671 24.11 21.80 36.40
N ARG A 672 24.41 22.79 35.55
CA ARG A 672 24.11 24.21 35.85
C ARG A 672 22.61 24.46 36.02
N ARG A 673 21.76 23.76 35.26
CA ARG A 673 20.29 23.85 35.39
C ARG A 673 19.80 23.25 36.70
N VAL A 674 20.34 22.09 37.11
CA VAL A 674 20.02 21.47 38.41
C VAL A 674 20.44 22.37 39.56
N THR A 675 21.67 22.91 39.55
CA THR A 675 22.15 23.82 40.59
C THR A 675 21.29 25.09 40.70
N ARG A 676 20.82 25.63 39.57
CA ARG A 676 19.90 26.78 39.56
C ARG A 676 18.51 26.45 40.09
N ALA A 677 17.99 25.25 39.83
CA ALA A 677 16.69 24.81 40.35
C ALA A 677 16.74 24.62 41.88
N THR A 678 17.77 23.96 42.40
CA THR A 678 17.96 23.76 43.86
C THR A 678 18.16 25.08 44.61
N SER A 679 18.76 26.10 43.98
CA SER A 679 18.91 27.43 44.59
C SER A 679 17.63 28.27 44.59
N GLN A 680 16.63 27.94 43.77
CA GLN A 680 15.34 28.64 43.72
C GLN A 680 14.29 28.05 44.67
N ASP A 681 14.43 26.78 45.07
CA ASP A 681 13.52 26.13 46.02
C ASP A 681 13.96 26.27 47.50
N ALA A 682 15.16 26.79 47.75
CA ALA A 682 15.75 26.97 49.09
C ALA A 682 15.67 28.42 49.63
N GLY A 683 14.94 29.31 48.95
CA GLY A 683 14.66 30.68 49.39
C GLY A 683 13.21 31.03 49.13
#